data_AF-A0AAD7HVT8-F1
#
_entry.id   AF-A0AAD7HVT8-F1
#
_cell.length_a   1.000
_cell.length_b   1.000
_cell.length_c   1.000
_cell.angle_alpha   90.00
_cell.angle_beta   90.00
_cell.angle_gamma   90.00
#
_symmetry.space_group_name_H-M   'P 1'
#
loop_
_entity.id
_entity.type
_entity.pdbx_description
1 polymer ?
#
loop_
_entity_poly.entity_id
_entity_poly.type
_entity_poly.pdbx_seq_one_letter_code
_entity_poly.pdbx_strand_id
1 'polypeptide(L)'
;MARVQKKGTKGKKKKQAAASTADLSRSTREARATYTNAKKTTEAYDGYLARGNAFLKSCVAQRRKEEAREGWVHPEGHIDTDLLAKAFSKPPNKYSATALELFITQKCLVENLKKSTAEGIHGAYAKYWDTMDGDKYAGEYHYDEELDKVSGCPARAGIVASLVKIIKIRDNEKGAAATRNHAEAISAEDMKVMMDWSESVCPASKLIEAVKMGVAPQDLAERLLLLKHGQMRAFGSSGFNLWTRNFELCGLQMRDLTLNCVGPLPFNHPYFKVLLEGRKGWQHKQGFESKRESCEYNMYPQADLPALDMYNFLLTWIPFYELCIGRKLLPEDYIFPYIASNGVIHPDREMTLQMCQNLITEFTEGAGLQKTYTTHSFRRGGAQYRFMFAPLGKRWSLSIVRWWGGWATGEHVDTLMKYLLDSLQSYETGHGDALCPVPLEADKSFMGDHLLVRPVATEEFRTVTSQIITHLTKLSLTPPACVCVHGSQDVPNSMASSGHHQFPASATTGRNTGAILRLPSTAQPNRTPTPPARDESPISNPTQLSERVEIIPGVVIPNLKKGDKAWLDAVRQWEYGDPAKGLTPLRDWPCEWYSGGMRKVTGSKRSQRKLIFDEYERLQRSEAEFVKLYPVAHRRISSLILAIRETNKSRGVITGRRSKRGVDLGVDSD
;
A
#
# COMPACT_ATOMS: atom_id res chain seq x y z
N MET A 1 -5.82 -31.56 55.51
CA MET A 1 -4.76 -32.17 54.68
C MET A 1 -4.57 -31.32 53.44
N ALA A 2 -3.49 -30.53 53.38
CA ALA A 2 -3.22 -29.57 52.31
C ALA A 2 -2.56 -30.27 51.10
N ARG A 3 -3.11 -30.04 49.91
CA ARG A 3 -2.62 -30.60 48.64
C ARG A 3 -1.54 -29.67 48.08
N VAL A 4 -0.28 -30.08 48.24
CA VAL A 4 0.91 -29.32 47.80
C VAL A 4 1.02 -29.31 46.27
N GLN A 5 1.05 -28.11 45.69
CA GLN A 5 1.36 -27.84 44.29
C GLN A 5 2.84 -28.18 43.99
N LYS A 6 3.09 -29.04 42.99
CA LYS A 6 4.44 -29.21 42.41
C LYS A 6 4.77 -28.02 41.50
N LYS A 7 5.67 -27.15 41.96
CA LYS A 7 6.36 -26.15 41.11
C LYS A 7 7.26 -26.87 40.11
N GLY A 8 7.05 -26.62 38.81
CA GLY A 8 7.98 -27.03 37.75
C GLY A 8 9.30 -26.28 37.87
N THR A 9 10.39 -27.03 38.00
CA THR A 9 11.75 -26.53 38.12
C THR A 9 12.23 -26.00 36.77
N LYS A 10 12.54 -24.70 36.68
CA LYS A 10 13.26 -24.11 35.54
C LYS A 10 14.63 -24.80 35.40
N GLY A 11 14.87 -25.47 34.28
CA GLY A 11 16.17 -26.08 33.98
C GLY A 11 17.28 -25.03 33.99
N LYS A 12 18.31 -25.23 34.82
CA LYS A 12 19.56 -24.46 34.78
C LYS A 12 20.20 -24.66 33.40
N LYS A 13 20.35 -23.58 32.62
CA LYS A 13 21.19 -23.59 31.41
C LYS A 13 22.61 -23.99 31.83
N LYS A 14 23.11 -25.13 31.31
CA LYS A 14 24.51 -25.52 31.48
C LYS A 14 25.40 -24.39 30.97
N LYS A 15 26.35 -23.93 31.80
CA LYS A 15 27.45 -23.07 31.33
C LYS A 15 28.22 -23.86 30.28
N GLN A 16 28.16 -23.43 29.02
CA GLN A 16 29.01 -23.97 27.96
C GLN A 16 30.45 -23.57 28.24
N ALA A 17 31.38 -24.52 28.08
CA ALA A 17 32.80 -24.23 28.13
C ALA A 17 33.17 -23.24 27.01
N ALA A 18 34.12 -22.35 27.26
CA ALA A 18 34.57 -21.38 26.28
C ALA A 18 35.10 -22.12 25.04
N ALA A 19 34.51 -21.84 23.87
CA ALA A 19 34.98 -22.40 22.62
C ALA A 19 36.40 -21.90 22.32
N SER A 20 37.18 -22.69 21.58
CA SER A 20 38.54 -22.29 21.21
C SER A 20 38.52 -21.00 20.38
N THR A 21 39.59 -20.21 20.43
CA THR A 21 39.72 -18.99 19.64
C THR A 21 39.59 -19.26 18.14
N ALA A 22 40.02 -20.44 17.68
CA ALA A 22 39.86 -20.89 16.30
C ALA A 22 38.39 -21.18 15.93
N ASP A 23 37.63 -21.81 16.82
CA ASP A 23 36.21 -22.11 16.60
C ASP A 23 35.35 -20.85 16.69
N LEU A 24 35.68 -19.93 17.61
CA LEU A 24 35.05 -18.61 17.69
C LEU A 24 35.34 -17.78 16.45
N SER A 25 36.57 -17.80 15.93
CA SER A 25 36.94 -17.10 14.70
C SER A 25 36.24 -17.70 13.48
N ARG A 26 36.13 -19.03 13.41
CA ARG A 26 35.40 -19.74 12.34
C ARG A 26 33.91 -19.41 12.37
N SER A 27 33.30 -19.52 13.55
CA SER A 27 31.89 -19.19 13.76
C SER A 27 31.61 -17.71 13.46
N THR A 28 32.51 -16.80 13.85
CA THR A 28 32.42 -15.37 13.49
C THR A 28 32.50 -15.15 11.99
N ARG A 29 33.39 -15.87 11.28
CA ARG A 29 33.51 -15.79 9.81
C ARG A 29 32.29 -16.33 9.10
N GLU A 30 31.76 -17.47 9.54
CA GLU A 30 30.54 -18.10 9.00
C GLU A 30 29.30 -17.23 9.27
N ALA A 31 29.20 -16.65 10.46
CA ALA A 31 28.14 -15.71 10.81
C ALA A 31 28.24 -14.41 9.99
N ARG A 32 29.43 -13.83 9.81
CA ARG A 32 29.62 -12.66 8.92
C ARG A 32 29.25 -12.99 7.48
N ALA A 33 29.67 -14.13 6.96
CA ALA A 33 29.29 -14.55 5.60
C ALA A 33 27.78 -14.74 5.43
N THR A 34 27.09 -15.25 6.46
CA THR A 34 25.65 -15.56 6.43
C THR A 34 24.76 -14.35 6.72
N TYR A 35 25.19 -13.47 7.62
CA TYR A 35 24.34 -12.40 8.19
C TYR A 35 24.74 -10.98 7.80
N THR A 36 25.90 -10.74 7.19
CA THR A 36 26.34 -9.37 6.86
C THR A 36 25.66 -8.81 5.61
N ASN A 37 25.27 -9.62 4.63
CA ASN A 37 24.52 -9.14 3.46
C ASN A 37 23.51 -10.18 2.95
N ALA A 38 22.29 -9.74 2.64
CA ALA A 38 21.33 -10.58 1.93
C ALA A 38 21.89 -10.98 0.55
N LYS A 39 21.65 -12.23 0.12
CA LYS A 39 22.14 -12.78 -1.16
C LYS A 39 21.91 -11.84 -2.37
N LYS A 40 20.73 -11.20 -2.42
CA LYS A 40 20.37 -10.23 -3.47
C LYS A 40 21.24 -8.96 -3.46
N THR A 41 21.69 -8.51 -2.29
CA THR A 41 22.55 -7.32 -2.17
C THR A 41 23.94 -7.62 -2.71
N THR A 42 24.48 -8.82 -2.46
CA THR A 42 25.76 -9.26 -3.03
C THR A 42 25.69 -9.33 -4.55
N GLU A 43 24.65 -9.97 -5.11
CA GLU A 43 24.43 -10.01 -6.57
C GLU A 43 24.32 -8.60 -7.19
N ALA A 44 23.64 -7.68 -6.50
CA ALA A 44 23.54 -6.29 -6.95
C ALA A 44 24.89 -5.56 -6.94
N TYR A 45 25.70 -5.77 -5.90
CA TYR A 45 27.03 -5.17 -5.75
C TYR A 45 27.98 -5.69 -6.83
N ASP A 46 28.01 -6.99 -7.07
CA ASP A 46 28.80 -7.60 -8.15
C ASP A 46 28.39 -7.02 -9.51
N GLY A 47 27.09 -6.80 -9.72
CA GLY A 47 26.58 -6.12 -10.90
C GLY A 47 27.08 -4.68 -11.04
N TYR A 48 27.19 -3.92 -9.94
CA TYR A 48 27.73 -2.55 -9.98
C TYR A 48 29.23 -2.54 -10.30
N LEU A 49 30.01 -3.46 -9.72
CA LEU A 49 31.44 -3.60 -10.02
C LEU A 49 31.68 -3.98 -11.48
N ALA A 50 30.89 -4.92 -12.02
CA ALA A 50 30.99 -5.30 -13.43
C ALA A 50 30.69 -4.14 -14.39
N ARG A 51 29.63 -3.36 -14.09
CA ARG A 51 29.27 -2.17 -14.89
C ARG A 51 30.31 -1.06 -14.78
N GLY A 52 30.88 -0.83 -13.60
CA GLY A 52 31.93 0.16 -13.40
C GLY A 52 33.21 -0.19 -14.15
N ASN A 53 33.62 -1.46 -14.14
CA ASN A 53 34.76 -1.94 -14.94
C ASN A 53 34.51 -1.80 -16.45
N ALA A 54 33.31 -2.11 -16.93
CA ALA A 54 32.96 -1.91 -18.33
C ALA A 54 32.98 -0.43 -18.74
N PHE A 55 32.47 0.46 -17.87
CA PHE A 55 32.54 1.90 -18.06
C PHE A 55 33.99 2.39 -18.13
N LEU A 56 34.84 2.01 -17.17
CA LEU A 56 36.25 2.42 -17.15
C LEU A 56 36.99 2.00 -18.43
N LYS A 57 36.75 0.76 -18.91
CA LYS A 57 37.31 0.29 -20.18
C LYS A 57 36.86 1.15 -21.36
N SER A 58 35.59 1.56 -21.40
CA SER A 58 35.07 2.45 -22.44
C SER A 58 35.73 3.83 -22.39
N CYS A 59 35.87 4.41 -21.19
CA CYS A 59 36.53 5.71 -21.01
C CYS A 59 38.00 5.67 -21.46
N VAL A 60 38.74 4.64 -21.07
CA VAL A 60 40.14 4.45 -21.49
C VAL A 60 40.25 4.26 -23.00
N ALA A 61 39.37 3.45 -23.60
CA ALA A 61 39.36 3.25 -25.04
C ALA A 61 39.05 4.54 -25.81
N GLN A 62 38.17 5.39 -25.28
CA GLN A 62 37.88 6.70 -25.86
C GLN A 62 39.09 7.63 -25.75
N ARG A 63 39.71 7.73 -24.56
CA ARG A 63 40.89 8.58 -24.34
C ARG A 63 42.06 8.20 -25.24
N ARG A 64 42.35 6.90 -25.40
CA ARG A 64 43.39 6.43 -26.33
C ARG A 64 43.12 6.80 -27.79
N LYS A 65 41.85 6.90 -28.20
CA LYS A 65 41.49 7.38 -29.55
C LYS A 65 41.70 8.88 -29.71
N GLU A 66 41.49 9.65 -28.65
CA GLU A 66 41.68 11.10 -28.63
C GLU A 66 43.17 11.46 -28.58
N GLU A 67 43.96 10.75 -27.76
CA GLU A 67 45.43 10.86 -27.69
C GLU A 67 46.11 10.55 -29.04
N ALA A 68 45.51 9.69 -29.86
CA ALA A 68 46.02 9.34 -31.19
C ALA A 68 45.69 10.39 -32.27
N ARG A 69 44.92 11.44 -31.97
CA ARG A 69 44.61 12.52 -32.92
C ARG A 69 45.73 13.57 -32.95
N GLU A 70 46.20 13.93 -34.15
CA GLU A 70 47.18 15.00 -34.32
C GLU A 70 46.68 16.33 -33.71
N GLY A 71 47.55 16.99 -32.94
CA GLY A 71 47.27 18.29 -32.33
C GLY A 71 46.41 18.24 -31.06
N TRP A 72 46.10 17.06 -30.52
CA TRP A 72 45.36 16.96 -29.26
C TRP A 72 46.25 17.36 -28.06
N VAL A 73 45.86 18.46 -27.40
CA VAL A 73 46.45 18.92 -26.14
C VAL A 73 45.45 18.65 -25.03
N HIS A 74 45.92 17.98 -23.97
CA HIS A 74 45.06 17.58 -22.87
C HIS A 74 44.48 18.82 -22.16
N PRO A 75 43.14 18.97 -22.02
CA PRO A 75 42.55 20.19 -21.46
C PRO A 75 42.83 20.41 -19.97
N GLU A 76 43.16 19.36 -19.22
CA GLU A 76 43.34 19.41 -17.75
C GLU A 76 44.35 18.34 -17.31
N GLY A 77 45.61 18.74 -17.10
CA GLY A 77 46.65 17.90 -16.50
C GLY A 77 47.07 16.65 -17.30
N HIS A 78 48.30 16.19 -17.11
CA HIS A 78 48.76 14.93 -17.69
C HIS A 78 48.15 13.75 -16.91
N ILE A 79 46.93 13.33 -17.26
CA ILE A 79 46.32 12.11 -16.72
C ILE A 79 46.95 10.90 -17.42
N ASP A 80 47.67 10.07 -16.68
CA ASP A 80 48.22 8.83 -17.19
C ASP A 80 47.09 7.81 -17.47
N THR A 81 46.81 7.59 -18.75
CA THR A 81 45.72 6.73 -19.23
C THR A 81 45.95 5.24 -18.89
N ASP A 82 47.20 4.78 -18.78
CA ASP A 82 47.51 3.40 -18.39
C ASP A 82 47.34 3.18 -16.89
N LEU A 83 47.66 4.19 -16.08
CA LEU A 83 47.39 4.17 -14.66
C LEU A 83 45.88 4.31 -14.37
N LEU A 84 45.15 5.13 -15.14
CA LEU A 84 43.69 5.23 -15.07
C LEU A 84 43.00 3.90 -15.42
N ALA A 85 43.52 3.15 -16.41
CA ALA A 85 42.99 1.84 -16.75
C ALA A 85 43.05 0.83 -15.58
N LYS A 86 43.96 1.05 -14.63
CA LYS A 86 44.12 0.23 -13.43
C LYS A 86 43.39 0.78 -12.21
N ALA A 87 42.61 1.87 -12.34
CA ALA A 87 42.00 2.58 -11.22
C ALA A 87 41.05 1.72 -10.35
N PHE A 88 40.39 0.69 -10.91
CA PHE A 88 39.56 -0.24 -10.13
C PHE A 88 40.26 -1.57 -9.81
N SER A 89 41.53 -1.71 -10.16
CA SER A 89 42.30 -2.93 -9.91
C SER A 89 42.98 -2.89 -8.52
N LYS A 90 43.56 -4.02 -8.11
CA LYS A 90 44.41 -4.10 -6.92
C LYS A 90 45.87 -3.80 -7.30
N PRO A 91 46.59 -2.92 -6.59
CA PRO A 91 46.12 -2.01 -5.54
C PRO A 91 45.40 -0.77 -6.12
N PRO A 92 44.54 -0.08 -5.32
CA PRO A 92 44.02 1.22 -5.72
C PRO A 92 45.15 2.23 -5.93
N ASN A 93 44.91 3.20 -6.81
CA ASN A 93 45.86 4.22 -7.21
C ASN A 93 45.23 5.62 -7.14
N LYS A 94 46.01 6.66 -7.46
CA LYS A 94 45.58 8.06 -7.39
C LYS A 94 44.32 8.40 -8.18
N TYR A 95 43.99 7.62 -9.21
CA TYR A 95 42.80 7.80 -10.04
C TYR A 95 41.59 6.95 -9.59
N SER A 96 41.72 6.09 -8.57
CA SER A 96 40.63 5.23 -8.09
C SER A 96 39.39 6.02 -7.66
N ALA A 97 39.58 7.09 -6.89
CA ALA A 97 38.48 7.93 -6.42
C ALA A 97 37.82 8.71 -7.57
N THR A 98 38.64 9.30 -8.45
CA THR A 98 38.18 10.05 -9.64
C THR A 98 37.44 9.14 -10.64
N ALA A 99 37.93 7.93 -10.88
CA ALA A 99 37.26 6.98 -11.76
C ALA A 99 35.88 6.58 -11.23
N LEU A 100 35.74 6.44 -9.90
CA LEU A 100 34.45 6.17 -9.27
C LEU A 100 33.51 7.38 -9.35
N GLU A 101 34.03 8.59 -9.12
CA GLU A 101 33.29 9.84 -9.28
C GLU A 101 32.72 9.95 -10.70
N LEU A 102 33.55 9.78 -11.74
CA LEU A 102 33.13 9.80 -13.14
C LEU A 102 32.06 8.75 -13.43
N PHE A 103 32.18 7.56 -12.85
CA PHE A 103 31.17 6.51 -13.02
C PHE A 103 29.83 6.88 -12.39
N ILE A 104 29.84 7.42 -11.16
CA ILE A 104 28.62 7.89 -10.49
C ILE A 104 28.00 9.06 -11.27
N THR A 105 28.81 9.98 -11.77
CA THR A 105 28.39 11.10 -12.64
C THR A 105 27.72 10.61 -13.92
N GLN A 106 28.35 9.67 -14.65
CA GLN A 106 27.77 9.08 -15.85
C GLN A 106 26.39 8.44 -15.54
N LYS A 107 26.30 7.66 -14.45
CA LYS A 107 25.05 6.98 -14.11
C LYS A 107 23.97 7.91 -13.60
N CYS A 108 24.31 8.83 -12.72
CA CYS A 108 23.29 9.59 -12.00
C CYS A 108 23.02 10.95 -12.62
N LEU A 109 24.04 11.62 -13.18
CA LEU A 109 23.89 12.95 -13.78
C LEU A 109 23.63 12.87 -15.29
N VAL A 110 24.31 11.99 -16.03
CA VAL A 110 24.13 11.86 -17.49
C VAL A 110 22.96 10.93 -17.85
N GLU A 111 22.94 9.71 -17.31
CA GLU A 111 21.85 8.75 -17.53
C GLU A 111 20.60 9.02 -16.67
N ASN A 112 20.65 10.07 -15.84
CA ASN A 112 19.56 10.53 -14.97
C ASN A 112 19.00 9.45 -14.01
N LEU A 113 19.88 8.57 -13.51
CA LEU A 113 19.52 7.60 -12.47
C LEU A 113 19.46 8.26 -11.09
N LYS A 114 18.68 7.64 -10.20
CA LYS A 114 18.28 8.18 -8.89
C LYS A 114 19.26 7.85 -7.77
N LYS A 115 19.03 8.44 -6.59
CA LYS A 115 19.86 8.29 -5.38
C LYS A 115 20.14 6.84 -4.97
N SER A 116 19.20 5.92 -5.19
CA SER A 116 19.39 4.50 -4.88
C SER A 116 20.50 3.86 -5.71
N THR A 117 20.68 4.32 -6.95
CA THR A 117 21.79 3.88 -7.81
C THR A 117 23.12 4.45 -7.31
N ALA A 118 23.18 5.73 -6.95
CA ALA A 118 24.38 6.35 -6.39
C ALA A 118 24.82 5.67 -5.09
N GLU A 119 23.89 5.43 -4.16
CA GLU A 119 24.15 4.73 -2.89
C GLU A 119 24.56 3.27 -3.12
N GLY A 120 23.95 2.59 -4.08
CA GLY A 120 24.29 1.22 -4.45
C GLY A 120 25.71 1.09 -5.03
N ILE A 121 26.10 2.01 -5.92
CA ILE A 121 27.46 2.07 -6.48
C ILE A 121 28.47 2.39 -5.37
N HIS A 122 28.23 3.44 -4.58
CA HIS A 122 29.08 3.83 -3.46
C HIS A 122 29.26 2.68 -2.46
N GLY A 123 28.18 2.02 -2.04
CA GLY A 123 28.23 0.89 -1.12
C GLY A 123 28.97 -0.33 -1.68
N ALA A 124 28.81 -0.62 -2.98
CA ALA A 124 29.51 -1.71 -3.63
C ALA A 124 31.03 -1.49 -3.67
N TYR A 125 31.46 -0.28 -4.08
CA TYR A 125 32.88 0.07 -4.16
C TYR A 125 33.52 0.27 -2.77
N ALA A 126 32.77 0.78 -1.79
CA ALA A 126 33.23 0.85 -0.40
C ALA A 126 33.54 -0.55 0.12
N LYS A 127 32.63 -1.51 -0.04
CA LYS A 127 32.86 -2.90 0.36
C LYS A 127 34.01 -3.55 -0.42
N TYR A 128 34.10 -3.28 -1.72
CA TYR A 128 35.14 -3.84 -2.59
C TYR A 128 36.54 -3.46 -2.11
N TRP A 129 36.78 -2.18 -1.81
CA TRP A 129 38.08 -1.73 -1.31
C TRP A 129 38.28 -2.01 0.19
N ASP A 130 37.23 -1.94 1.01
CA ASP A 130 37.32 -2.27 2.44
C ASP A 130 37.74 -3.69 2.71
N THR A 131 37.39 -4.62 1.81
CA THR A 131 37.75 -6.04 1.94
C THR A 131 38.97 -6.42 1.10
N MET A 132 39.56 -5.45 0.40
CA MET A 132 40.72 -5.67 -0.46
C MET A 132 41.98 -5.86 0.39
N ASP A 133 42.75 -6.91 0.07
CA ASP A 133 44.04 -7.21 0.69
C ASP A 133 43.97 -7.39 2.22
N GLY A 134 42.90 -8.02 2.72
CA GLY A 134 42.74 -8.28 4.15
C GLY A 134 42.44 -7.02 4.96
N ASP A 135 41.52 -6.20 4.44
CA ASP A 135 41.07 -4.93 5.03
C ASP A 135 42.11 -3.81 5.08
N LYS A 136 43.21 -3.94 4.33
CA LYS A 136 44.30 -2.97 4.25
C LYS A 136 43.87 -1.56 3.83
N TYR A 137 42.84 -1.48 3.00
CA TYR A 137 42.30 -0.22 2.48
C TYR A 137 40.99 0.18 3.15
N ALA A 138 40.64 -0.42 4.30
CA ALA A 138 39.50 0.03 5.07
C ALA A 138 39.80 1.38 5.76
N GLY A 139 38.77 2.22 5.91
CA GLY A 139 38.87 3.50 6.63
C GLY A 139 38.82 4.74 5.72
N GLU A 140 39.24 5.87 6.28
CA GLU A 140 39.24 7.19 5.63
C GLU A 140 40.28 7.26 4.52
N TYR A 141 39.89 7.83 3.38
CA TYR A 141 40.75 7.90 2.20
C TYR A 141 41.84 8.96 2.34
N HIS A 142 43.07 8.58 2.00
CA HIS A 142 44.18 9.50 1.84
C HIS A 142 45.08 9.05 0.69
N TYR A 143 45.59 10.01 -0.09
CA TYR A 143 46.59 9.77 -1.11
C TYR A 143 47.85 10.53 -0.73
N ASP A 144 48.94 9.80 -0.56
CA ASP A 144 50.27 10.31 -0.27
C ASP A 144 50.99 10.56 -1.60
N GLU A 145 51.19 11.83 -1.94
CA GLU A 145 51.84 12.27 -3.18
C GLU A 145 53.34 11.98 -3.20
N GLU A 146 54.02 11.99 -2.05
CA GLU A 146 55.46 11.74 -1.95
C GLU A 146 55.79 10.26 -2.12
N LEU A 147 54.93 9.39 -1.59
CA LEU A 147 55.11 7.93 -1.67
C LEU A 147 54.34 7.26 -2.83
N ASP A 148 53.56 8.04 -3.60
CA ASP A 148 52.59 7.59 -4.61
C ASP A 148 51.72 6.41 -4.12
N LYS A 149 51.20 6.54 -2.89
CA LYS A 149 50.47 5.48 -2.20
C LYS A 149 49.09 5.93 -1.75
N VAL A 150 48.12 5.06 -2.00
CA VAL A 150 46.77 5.20 -1.48
C VAL A 150 46.64 4.46 -0.15
N SER A 151 46.13 5.13 0.87
CA SER A 151 45.69 4.53 2.13
C SER A 151 44.19 4.78 2.34
N GLY A 152 43.52 3.82 3.00
CA GLY A 152 42.08 3.84 3.18
C GLY A 152 41.28 3.69 1.87
N CYS A 153 39.96 3.92 1.96
CA CYS A 153 39.01 3.45 0.95
C CYS A 153 38.65 4.55 -0.04
N PRO A 154 39.01 4.45 -1.34
CA PRO A 154 38.73 5.50 -2.33
C PRO A 154 37.25 5.87 -2.49
N ALA A 155 36.33 4.96 -2.15
CA ALA A 155 34.89 5.26 -2.14
C ALA A 155 34.49 6.27 -1.06
N ARG A 156 35.30 6.42 0.00
CA ARG A 156 35.11 7.40 1.07
C ARG A 156 35.87 8.72 0.83
N ALA A 157 36.47 8.90 -0.34
CA ALA A 157 37.08 10.17 -0.70
C ALA A 157 36.04 11.32 -0.66
N GLY A 158 36.47 12.51 -0.24
CA GLY A 158 35.61 13.69 -0.12
C GLY A 158 34.87 14.05 -1.40
N ILE A 159 35.50 13.85 -2.57
CA ILE A 159 34.89 14.04 -3.90
C ILE A 159 33.68 13.12 -4.13
N VAL A 160 33.80 11.83 -3.78
CA VAL A 160 32.73 10.84 -3.94
C VAL A 160 31.60 11.10 -2.94
N ALA A 161 31.94 11.39 -1.68
CA ALA A 161 30.97 11.71 -0.63
C ALA A 161 30.15 12.97 -0.97
N SER A 162 30.81 14.01 -1.48
CA SER A 162 30.16 15.25 -1.90
C SER A 162 29.24 15.02 -3.10
N LEU A 163 29.67 14.26 -4.11
CA LEU A 163 28.85 13.94 -5.27
C LEU A 163 27.59 13.13 -4.89
N VAL A 164 27.73 12.11 -4.03
CA VAL A 164 26.58 11.34 -3.53
C VAL A 164 25.61 12.25 -2.76
N LYS A 165 26.14 13.20 -1.97
CA LYS A 165 25.31 14.21 -1.26
C LYS A 165 24.58 15.13 -2.24
N ILE A 166 25.24 15.61 -3.29
CA ILE A 166 24.61 16.44 -4.34
C ILE A 166 23.47 15.69 -5.01
N ILE A 167 23.69 14.42 -5.38
CA ILE A 167 22.64 13.59 -6.00
C ILE A 167 21.46 13.39 -5.05
N LYS A 168 21.72 13.23 -3.74
CA LYS A 168 20.65 13.16 -2.72
C LYS A 168 19.86 14.44 -2.64
N ILE A 169 20.52 15.60 -2.63
CA ILE A 169 19.87 16.91 -2.60
C ILE A 169 19.02 17.11 -3.85
N ARG A 170 19.58 16.90 -5.05
CA ARG A 170 18.87 17.00 -6.33
C ARG A 170 17.65 16.07 -6.40
N ASP A 171 17.77 14.83 -5.94
CA ASP A 171 16.63 13.90 -5.90
C ASP A 171 15.56 14.33 -4.88
N ASN A 172 15.93 15.10 -3.86
CA ASN A 172 15.05 15.66 -2.85
C ASN A 172 14.56 17.10 -3.19
N GLU A 173 15.15 17.79 -4.17
CA GLU A 173 14.82 19.16 -4.60
C GLU A 173 13.51 19.28 -5.36
N LYS A 174 12.87 18.15 -5.68
CA LYS A 174 11.45 18.20 -6.05
C LYS A 174 10.72 18.66 -4.78
N GLY A 175 10.23 19.90 -4.78
CA GLY A 175 9.78 20.65 -3.61
C GLY A 175 8.75 19.92 -2.73
N ALA A 176 8.26 20.56 -1.67
CA ALA A 176 7.34 19.97 -0.69
C ALA A 176 6.07 19.27 -1.26
N ALA A 177 5.78 19.43 -2.55
CA ALA A 177 4.78 18.66 -3.30
C ALA A 177 5.25 17.26 -3.76
N ALA A 178 6.53 17.01 -4.02
CA ALA A 178 7.02 15.73 -4.54
C ALA A 178 7.44 14.72 -3.44
N THR A 179 7.63 15.18 -2.21
CA THR A 179 7.54 14.33 -1.01
C THR A 179 6.12 13.81 -0.77
N ARG A 180 5.10 14.32 -1.50
CA ARG A 180 3.70 13.84 -1.46
C ARG A 180 3.38 12.73 -2.47
N ASN A 181 4.37 11.97 -2.94
CA ASN A 181 4.08 10.69 -3.61
C ASN A 181 3.64 9.59 -2.62
N HIS A 182 3.37 9.95 -1.36
CA HIS A 182 2.68 9.08 -0.42
C HIS A 182 1.18 9.23 -0.63
N ALA A 183 0.53 8.16 -1.10
CA ALA A 183 -0.91 8.09 -1.17
C ALA A 183 -1.55 8.61 0.13
N GLU A 184 -2.53 9.50 -0.03
CA GLU A 184 -3.22 10.08 1.11
C GLU A 184 -4.07 9.03 1.81
N ALA A 185 -4.31 9.22 3.10
CA ALA A 185 -5.27 8.41 3.82
C ALA A 185 -6.68 8.77 3.35
N ILE A 186 -7.53 7.77 3.11
CA ILE A 186 -8.96 8.00 2.99
C ILE A 186 -9.48 8.28 4.39
N SER A 187 -9.92 9.50 4.70
CA SER A 187 -10.46 9.82 6.02
C SER A 187 -11.85 9.19 6.23
N ALA A 188 -12.40 9.30 7.45
CA ALA A 188 -13.77 8.85 7.71
C ALA A 188 -14.81 9.70 6.95
N GLU A 189 -14.51 10.99 6.75
CA GLU A 189 -15.29 11.92 5.94
C GLU A 189 -15.19 11.56 4.46
N ASP A 190 -13.99 11.26 3.95
CA ASP A 190 -13.80 10.79 2.58
C ASP A 190 -14.57 9.48 2.33
N MET A 191 -14.55 8.54 3.29
CA MET A 191 -15.38 7.33 3.25
C MET A 191 -16.86 7.68 3.17
N LYS A 192 -17.33 8.63 3.98
CA LYS A 192 -18.73 9.05 3.97
C LYS A 192 -19.13 9.61 2.61
N VAL A 193 -18.36 10.54 2.05
CA VAL A 193 -18.63 11.10 0.71
C VAL A 193 -18.63 10.01 -0.36
N MET A 194 -17.67 9.08 -0.32
CA MET A 194 -17.59 7.97 -1.25
C MET A 194 -18.78 7.00 -1.14
N MET A 195 -19.24 6.69 0.08
CA MET A 195 -20.39 5.82 0.31
C MET A 195 -21.71 6.51 -0.08
N ASP A 196 -21.87 7.78 0.27
CA ASP A 196 -23.06 8.58 -0.08
C ASP A 196 -23.21 8.72 -1.61
N TRP A 197 -22.10 9.02 -2.32
CA TRP A 197 -22.07 9.01 -3.78
C TRP A 197 -22.44 7.64 -4.35
N SER A 198 -21.81 6.58 -3.85
CA SER A 198 -22.09 5.22 -4.30
C SER A 198 -23.58 4.89 -4.11
N GLU A 199 -24.18 5.24 -2.97
CA GLU A 199 -25.59 5.02 -2.66
C GLU A 199 -26.51 5.78 -3.62
N SER A 200 -26.18 7.03 -3.96
CA SER A 200 -26.92 7.82 -4.94
C SER A 200 -26.90 7.23 -6.36
N VAL A 201 -25.79 6.61 -6.76
CA VAL A 201 -25.63 5.98 -8.07
C VAL A 201 -26.31 4.60 -8.10
N CYS A 202 -26.19 3.85 -7.00
CA CYS A 202 -26.63 2.47 -6.93
C CYS A 202 -27.21 2.16 -5.53
N PRO A 203 -28.50 2.44 -5.27
CA PRO A 203 -29.08 2.25 -3.95
C PRO A 203 -28.88 0.82 -3.40
N ALA A 204 -28.46 0.68 -2.14
CA ALA A 204 -28.28 -0.62 -1.49
C ALA A 204 -29.59 -1.42 -1.43
N SER A 205 -30.74 -0.72 -1.40
CA SER A 205 -32.06 -1.34 -1.47
C SER A 205 -32.23 -2.25 -2.67
N LYS A 206 -31.64 -1.92 -3.83
CA LYS A 206 -31.71 -2.78 -5.03
C LYS A 206 -31.05 -4.14 -4.82
N LEU A 207 -29.90 -4.19 -4.13
CA LEU A 207 -29.24 -5.47 -3.82
C LEU A 207 -30.10 -6.28 -2.85
N ILE A 208 -30.65 -5.61 -1.84
CA ILE A 208 -31.49 -6.23 -0.81
C ILE A 208 -32.79 -6.78 -1.43
N GLU A 209 -33.42 -6.02 -2.32
CA GLU A 209 -34.64 -6.41 -3.04
C GLU A 209 -34.39 -7.60 -3.96
N ALA A 210 -33.31 -7.59 -4.74
CA ALA A 210 -32.93 -8.73 -5.59
C ALA A 210 -32.76 -10.01 -4.77
N VAL A 211 -32.08 -9.93 -3.60
CA VAL A 211 -31.92 -11.05 -2.68
C VAL A 211 -33.25 -11.50 -2.09
N LYS A 212 -34.12 -10.57 -1.68
CA LYS A 212 -35.46 -10.89 -1.16
C LYS A 212 -36.35 -11.58 -2.19
N MET A 213 -36.29 -11.15 -3.45
CA MET A 213 -37.03 -11.76 -4.56
C MET A 213 -36.40 -13.08 -5.03
N GLY A 214 -35.14 -13.34 -4.68
CA GLY A 214 -34.41 -14.53 -5.11
C GLY A 214 -34.09 -14.54 -6.61
N VAL A 215 -34.12 -13.38 -7.27
CA VAL A 215 -33.90 -13.24 -8.72
C VAL A 215 -32.78 -12.24 -8.98
N ALA A 216 -31.72 -12.70 -9.64
CA ALA A 216 -30.64 -11.82 -10.08
C ALA A 216 -31.12 -10.89 -11.22
N PRO A 217 -30.64 -9.64 -11.29
CA PRO A 217 -30.96 -8.74 -12.39
C PRO A 217 -30.59 -9.36 -13.74
N GLN A 218 -31.55 -9.38 -14.67
CA GLN A 218 -31.38 -9.96 -16.01
C GLN A 218 -30.61 -9.02 -16.94
N ASP A 219 -30.80 -7.71 -16.77
CA ASP A 219 -30.02 -6.71 -17.51
C ASP A 219 -28.55 -6.75 -17.06
N LEU A 220 -27.65 -6.94 -18.02
CA LEU A 220 -26.23 -7.10 -17.74
C LEU A 220 -25.62 -5.80 -17.19
N ALA A 221 -26.07 -4.64 -17.65
CA ALA A 221 -25.54 -3.36 -17.22
C ALA A 221 -25.93 -3.07 -15.76
N GLU A 222 -27.20 -3.27 -15.40
CA GLU A 222 -27.68 -3.16 -14.03
C GLU A 222 -26.98 -4.16 -13.10
N ARG A 223 -26.85 -5.43 -13.52
CA ARG A 223 -26.15 -6.45 -12.75
C ARG A 223 -24.68 -6.07 -12.50
N LEU A 224 -23.97 -5.60 -13.53
CA LEU A 224 -22.58 -5.15 -13.41
C LEU A 224 -22.45 -3.95 -12.47
N LEU A 225 -23.38 -3.00 -12.52
CA LEU A 225 -23.42 -1.85 -11.62
C LEU A 225 -23.58 -2.31 -10.16
N LEU A 226 -24.56 -3.16 -9.89
CA LEU A 226 -24.82 -3.70 -8.54
C LEU A 226 -23.64 -4.51 -7.99
N LEU A 227 -23.02 -5.35 -8.84
CA LEU A 227 -21.81 -6.10 -8.47
C LEU A 227 -20.66 -5.17 -8.10
N LYS A 228 -20.41 -4.14 -8.92
CA LYS A 228 -19.32 -3.18 -8.70
C LYS A 228 -19.52 -2.39 -7.40
N HIS A 229 -20.69 -1.80 -7.21
CA HIS A 229 -20.99 -0.97 -6.04
C HIS A 229 -21.08 -1.80 -4.77
N GLY A 230 -21.75 -2.96 -4.78
CA GLY A 230 -21.81 -3.87 -3.64
C GLY A 230 -20.42 -4.34 -3.21
N GLN A 231 -19.59 -4.80 -4.17
CA GLN A 231 -18.24 -5.24 -3.89
C GLN A 231 -17.37 -4.12 -3.31
N MET A 232 -17.43 -2.92 -3.89
CA MET A 232 -16.57 -1.81 -3.44
C MET A 232 -16.98 -1.25 -2.07
N ARG A 233 -18.28 -1.20 -1.74
CA ARG A 233 -18.73 -0.82 -0.39
C ARG A 233 -18.25 -1.81 0.68
N ALA A 234 -18.39 -3.11 0.42
CA ALA A 234 -17.89 -4.16 1.30
C ALA A 234 -16.35 -4.14 1.39
N PHE A 235 -15.66 -3.97 0.26
CA PHE A 235 -14.19 -3.96 0.20
C PHE A 235 -13.60 -2.74 0.92
N GLY A 236 -14.08 -1.53 0.63
CA GLY A 236 -13.59 -0.29 1.22
C GLY A 236 -13.77 -0.26 2.74
N SER A 237 -14.98 -0.59 3.22
CA SER A 237 -15.25 -0.69 4.66
C SER A 237 -14.42 -1.78 5.33
N SER A 238 -14.20 -2.92 4.68
CA SER A 238 -13.34 -3.99 5.20
C SER A 238 -11.87 -3.56 5.33
N GLY A 239 -11.33 -2.89 4.31
CA GLY A 239 -9.96 -2.36 4.35
C GLY A 239 -9.77 -1.29 5.43
N PHE A 240 -10.79 -0.44 5.63
CA PHE A 240 -10.79 0.61 6.65
C PHE A 240 -10.90 0.03 8.07
N ASN A 241 -11.63 -1.07 8.27
CA ASN A 241 -11.78 -1.68 9.59
C ASN A 241 -10.66 -2.64 9.95
N LEU A 242 -10.26 -3.54 9.05
CA LEU A 242 -9.27 -4.60 9.34
C LEU A 242 -7.82 -4.13 9.20
N TRP A 243 -7.61 -2.98 8.57
CA TRP A 243 -6.29 -2.42 8.29
C TRP A 243 -5.40 -3.39 7.52
N THR A 244 -5.99 -4.15 6.60
CA THR A 244 -5.30 -5.10 5.75
C THR A 244 -4.54 -4.39 4.64
N ARG A 245 -3.47 -5.01 4.14
CA ARG A 245 -2.96 -4.64 2.80
C ARG A 245 -3.94 -5.20 1.77
N ASN A 246 -4.09 -4.55 0.61
CA ASN A 246 -5.07 -5.01 -0.38
C ASN A 246 -4.89 -6.47 -0.81
N PHE A 247 -3.66 -6.99 -0.93
CA PHE A 247 -3.47 -8.41 -1.23
C PHE A 247 -3.93 -9.34 -0.10
N GLU A 248 -3.81 -8.90 1.17
CA GLU A 248 -4.34 -9.65 2.32
C GLU A 248 -5.87 -9.66 2.27
N LEU A 249 -6.49 -8.55 1.87
CA LEU A 249 -7.94 -8.43 1.75
C LEU A 249 -8.52 -9.18 0.54
N CYS A 250 -7.86 -9.11 -0.62
CA CYS A 250 -8.27 -9.83 -1.83
C CYS A 250 -8.18 -11.36 -1.62
N GLY A 251 -7.25 -11.80 -0.78
CA GLY A 251 -7.07 -13.20 -0.42
C GLY A 251 -8.10 -13.74 0.57
N LEU A 252 -9.03 -12.91 1.08
CA LEU A 252 -10.02 -13.34 2.07
C LEU A 252 -11.05 -14.29 1.43
N GLN A 253 -11.23 -15.45 2.05
CA GLN A 253 -12.13 -16.51 1.58
C GLN A 253 -13.29 -16.75 2.56
N MET A 254 -14.31 -17.48 2.11
CA MET A 254 -15.48 -17.78 2.95
C MET A 254 -15.13 -18.56 4.22
N ARG A 255 -14.12 -19.45 4.17
CA ARG A 255 -13.61 -20.18 5.35
C ARG A 255 -13.05 -19.26 6.44
N ASP A 256 -12.65 -18.06 6.08
CA ASP A 256 -12.06 -17.08 6.99
C ASP A 256 -13.15 -16.29 7.75
N LEU A 257 -14.43 -16.49 7.42
CA LEU A 257 -15.55 -15.83 8.08
C LEU A 257 -16.35 -16.82 8.94
N THR A 258 -16.68 -16.40 10.17
CA THR A 258 -17.71 -17.07 10.98
C THR A 258 -18.88 -16.12 11.19
N LEU A 259 -19.97 -16.34 10.46
CA LEU A 259 -21.16 -15.49 10.50
C LEU A 259 -22.07 -15.81 11.70
N ASN A 260 -23.03 -14.91 11.98
CA ASN A 260 -24.09 -15.09 12.98
C ASN A 260 -23.58 -15.35 14.41
N CYS A 261 -22.49 -14.71 14.81
CA CYS A 261 -21.98 -14.82 16.17
C CYS A 261 -22.76 -13.92 17.13
N VAL A 262 -22.86 -14.33 18.40
CA VAL A 262 -23.54 -13.58 19.47
C VAL A 262 -22.53 -13.26 20.56
N GLY A 263 -22.47 -11.99 20.95
CA GLY A 263 -21.58 -11.46 21.98
C GLY A 263 -21.89 -12.03 23.36
N PRO A 264 -21.00 -11.85 24.34
CA PRO A 264 -21.24 -12.30 25.70
C PRO A 264 -22.42 -11.54 26.36
N LEU A 265 -23.02 -12.17 27.37
CA LEU A 265 -23.97 -11.53 28.28
C LEU A 265 -23.34 -10.30 28.97
N PRO A 266 -24.13 -9.28 29.33
CA PRO A 266 -25.61 -9.22 29.25
C PRO A 266 -26.16 -8.72 27.90
N PHE A 267 -25.31 -8.19 27.02
CA PHE A 267 -25.78 -7.41 25.87
C PHE A 267 -26.01 -8.23 24.60
N ASN A 268 -25.40 -9.41 24.46
CA ASN A 268 -25.63 -10.33 23.33
C ASN A 268 -25.53 -9.67 21.94
N HIS A 269 -24.63 -8.69 21.76
CA HIS A 269 -24.52 -7.97 20.50
C HIS A 269 -24.17 -8.92 19.34
N PRO A 270 -24.88 -8.86 18.20
CA PRO A 270 -24.56 -9.67 17.04
C PRO A 270 -23.24 -9.22 16.41
N TYR A 271 -22.47 -10.17 15.91
CA TYR A 271 -21.22 -9.91 15.19
C TYR A 271 -20.89 -11.05 14.22
N PHE A 272 -19.86 -10.89 13.40
CA PHE A 272 -19.20 -12.02 12.73
C PHE A 272 -17.70 -11.94 12.99
N LYS A 273 -17.03 -13.08 12.84
CA LYS A 273 -15.58 -13.19 13.00
C LYS A 273 -14.91 -13.16 11.65
N VAL A 274 -13.73 -12.53 11.61
CA VAL A 274 -12.81 -12.58 10.48
C VAL A 274 -11.49 -13.15 10.96
N LEU A 275 -11.04 -14.23 10.35
CA LEU A 275 -9.72 -14.81 10.57
C LEU A 275 -8.75 -14.28 9.50
N LEU A 276 -7.63 -13.68 9.91
CA LEU A 276 -6.55 -13.32 9.00
C LEU A 276 -5.30 -14.11 9.36
N GLU A 277 -4.84 -14.96 8.43
CA GLU A 277 -3.60 -15.73 8.58
C GLU A 277 -2.41 -15.09 7.86
N GLY A 278 -1.21 -15.23 8.42
CA GLY A 278 0.04 -14.99 7.69
C GLY A 278 0.30 -13.53 7.31
N ARG A 279 -0.22 -12.57 8.10
CA ARG A 279 -0.01 -11.13 7.89
C ARG A 279 1.48 -10.80 7.76
N LYS A 280 1.85 -9.99 6.77
CA LYS A 280 3.26 -9.68 6.46
C LYS A 280 4.03 -9.09 7.65
N GLY A 281 3.35 -8.35 8.53
CA GLY A 281 3.97 -7.79 9.74
C GLY A 281 4.44 -8.85 10.74
N TRP A 282 3.88 -10.07 10.72
CA TRP A 282 4.22 -11.14 11.68
C TRP A 282 5.13 -12.22 11.10
N GLN A 283 5.35 -12.22 9.78
CA GLN A 283 6.24 -13.16 9.10
C GLN A 283 7.70 -13.08 9.58
N HIS A 284 8.09 -12.01 10.29
CA HIS A 284 9.45 -11.77 10.77
C HIS A 284 9.64 -11.92 12.29
N LYS A 285 8.65 -12.40 13.05
CA LYS A 285 8.89 -12.77 14.45
C LYS A 285 9.83 -13.97 14.51
N GLN A 286 11.12 -13.73 14.79
CA GLN A 286 12.06 -14.81 15.11
C GLN A 286 11.65 -15.47 16.43
N GLY A 287 11.54 -16.80 16.44
CA GLY A 287 11.62 -17.57 17.69
C GLY A 287 10.54 -18.62 17.97
N PHE A 288 9.57 -18.89 17.09
CA PHE A 288 8.63 -19.99 17.30
C PHE A 288 8.39 -20.79 16.02
N GLU A 289 8.91 -22.02 15.99
CA GLU A 289 8.32 -23.11 15.19
C GLU A 289 6.96 -23.47 15.80
N SER A 290 5.94 -22.67 15.52
CA SER A 290 4.54 -23.06 15.72
C SER A 290 3.67 -22.22 14.79
N LYS A 291 2.56 -22.83 14.32
CA LYS A 291 1.52 -22.32 13.40
C LYS A 291 1.58 -20.82 13.04
N ARG A 292 1.46 -20.51 11.74
CA ARG A 292 1.20 -19.15 11.21
C ARG A 292 0.33 -18.37 12.20
N GLU A 293 0.87 -17.29 12.78
CA GLU A 293 0.08 -16.47 13.70
C GLU A 293 -1.15 -15.95 12.95
N SER A 294 -2.33 -16.36 13.41
CA SER A 294 -3.64 -15.95 12.91
C SER A 294 -4.24 -14.91 13.87
N CYS A 295 -4.96 -13.93 13.36
CA CYS A 295 -5.77 -13.06 14.21
C CYS A 295 -7.24 -13.13 13.86
N GLU A 296 -8.04 -13.19 14.91
CA GLU A 296 -9.48 -13.20 14.85
C GLU A 296 -10.00 -11.82 15.23
N TYR A 297 -10.82 -11.25 14.35
CA TYR A 297 -11.43 -9.94 14.52
C TYR A 297 -12.93 -10.11 14.68
N ASN A 298 -13.49 -9.55 15.75
CA ASN A 298 -14.94 -9.52 15.96
C ASN A 298 -15.49 -8.22 15.36
N MET A 299 -16.28 -8.36 14.31
CA MET A 299 -16.86 -7.24 13.58
C MET A 299 -18.31 -7.03 14.01
N TYR A 300 -18.55 -5.92 14.71
CA TYR A 300 -19.86 -5.50 15.21
C TYR A 300 -20.50 -4.45 14.28
N PRO A 301 -21.84 -4.32 14.29
CA PRO A 301 -22.55 -3.21 13.64
C PRO A 301 -22.04 -1.84 14.14
N GLN A 302 -21.95 -0.86 13.23
CA GLN A 302 -21.47 0.50 13.51
C GLN A 302 -22.54 1.52 13.17
N ALA A 303 -23.65 1.50 13.92
CA ALA A 303 -24.81 2.36 13.66
C ALA A 303 -24.51 3.86 13.73
N ASP A 304 -23.51 4.26 14.50
CA ASP A 304 -23.04 5.64 14.62
C ASP A 304 -22.20 6.10 13.41
N LEU A 305 -21.67 5.15 12.63
CA LEU A 305 -20.77 5.40 11.50
C LEU A 305 -21.13 4.48 10.32
N PRO A 306 -22.34 4.65 9.72
CA PRO A 306 -22.83 3.74 8.69
C PRO A 306 -21.92 3.66 7.46
N ALA A 307 -21.20 4.73 7.12
CA ALA A 307 -20.23 4.74 6.03
C ALA A 307 -19.02 3.81 6.26
N LEU A 308 -18.73 3.47 7.52
CA LEU A 308 -17.64 2.58 7.93
C LEU A 308 -18.14 1.18 8.31
N ASP A 309 -19.44 0.92 8.22
CA ASP A 309 -20.06 -0.29 8.77
C ASP A 309 -19.82 -1.52 7.89
N MET A 310 -18.63 -2.10 8.06
CA MET A 310 -18.23 -3.36 7.41
C MET A 310 -19.26 -4.46 7.64
N TYR A 311 -19.92 -4.49 8.80
CA TYR A 311 -20.87 -5.54 9.13
C TYR A 311 -22.07 -5.54 8.19
N ASN A 312 -22.71 -4.39 8.04
CA ASN A 312 -23.86 -4.30 7.17
C ASN A 312 -23.48 -4.40 5.70
N PHE A 313 -22.36 -3.81 5.27
CA PHE A 313 -21.94 -3.91 3.87
C PHE A 313 -21.58 -5.33 3.47
N LEU A 314 -20.85 -6.08 4.31
CA LEU A 314 -20.45 -7.44 3.99
C LEU A 314 -21.66 -8.40 3.99
N LEU A 315 -22.57 -8.26 4.95
CA LEU A 315 -23.79 -9.06 5.01
C LEU A 315 -24.82 -8.70 3.93
N THR A 316 -24.72 -7.52 3.32
CA THR A 316 -25.49 -7.16 2.12
C THR A 316 -24.84 -7.74 0.86
N TRP A 317 -23.51 -7.69 0.79
CA TRP A 317 -22.74 -8.15 -0.36
C TRP A 317 -22.80 -9.67 -0.58
N ILE A 318 -22.55 -10.46 0.47
CA ILE A 318 -22.42 -11.92 0.34
C ILE A 318 -23.70 -12.57 -0.25
N PRO A 319 -24.91 -12.30 0.26
CA PRO A 319 -26.13 -12.90 -0.30
C PRO A 319 -26.39 -12.49 -1.75
N PHE A 320 -26.10 -11.23 -2.12
CA PHE A 320 -26.25 -10.77 -3.49
C PHE A 320 -25.24 -11.43 -4.43
N TYR A 321 -24.01 -11.62 -3.96
CA TYR A 321 -22.99 -12.36 -4.69
C TYR A 321 -23.41 -13.83 -4.89
N GLU A 322 -23.86 -14.51 -3.84
CA GLU A 322 -24.40 -15.88 -3.91
C GLU A 322 -25.55 -16.02 -4.91
N LEU A 323 -26.46 -15.04 -4.91
CA LEU A 323 -27.57 -14.97 -5.86
C LEU A 323 -27.05 -14.88 -7.31
N CYS A 324 -26.05 -14.02 -7.56
CA CYS A 324 -25.48 -13.83 -8.89
C CYS A 324 -24.76 -15.07 -9.45
N ILE A 325 -24.19 -15.91 -8.58
CA ILE A 325 -23.56 -17.18 -8.99
C ILE A 325 -24.53 -18.38 -8.97
N GLY A 326 -25.74 -18.19 -8.43
CA GLY A 326 -26.77 -19.25 -8.35
C GLY A 326 -26.46 -20.34 -7.32
N ARG A 327 -25.53 -20.09 -6.37
CA ARG A 327 -25.16 -21.06 -5.32
C ARG A 327 -24.59 -20.34 -4.10
N LYS A 328 -24.58 -21.05 -2.96
CA LYS A 328 -23.86 -20.61 -1.76
C LYS A 328 -22.35 -20.61 -1.99
N LEU A 329 -21.63 -19.72 -1.31
CA LEU A 329 -20.17 -19.69 -1.36
C LEU A 329 -19.58 -20.93 -0.68
N LEU A 330 -18.61 -21.55 -1.36
CA LEU A 330 -17.82 -22.63 -0.83
C LEU A 330 -16.73 -22.06 0.09
N PRO A 331 -16.19 -22.85 1.03
CA PRO A 331 -15.14 -22.38 1.95
C PRO A 331 -13.92 -21.76 1.25
N GLU A 332 -13.56 -22.25 0.07
CA GLU A 332 -12.42 -21.77 -0.72
C GLU A 332 -12.75 -20.61 -1.67
N ASP A 333 -14.03 -20.24 -1.80
CA ASP A 333 -14.40 -19.11 -2.65
C ASP A 333 -13.95 -17.79 -2.02
N TYR A 334 -13.40 -16.91 -2.85
CA TYR A 334 -13.00 -15.57 -2.44
C TYR A 334 -14.22 -14.69 -2.18
N ILE A 335 -14.16 -13.94 -1.07
CA ILE A 335 -15.18 -12.95 -0.69
C ILE A 335 -15.20 -11.77 -1.67
N PHE A 336 -14.02 -11.41 -2.19
CA PHE A 336 -13.84 -10.38 -3.20
C PHE A 336 -13.27 -11.01 -4.48
N PRO A 337 -14.13 -11.65 -5.29
CA PRO A 337 -13.70 -12.41 -6.46
C PRO A 337 -13.25 -11.52 -7.61
N TYR A 338 -12.57 -12.13 -8.57
CA TYR A 338 -12.35 -11.55 -9.88
C TYR A 338 -13.67 -11.53 -10.67
N ILE A 339 -14.15 -10.33 -11.01
CA ILE A 339 -15.30 -10.12 -11.88
C ILE A 339 -14.79 -9.65 -13.25
N ALA A 340 -15.08 -10.42 -14.30
CA ALA A 340 -14.74 -10.06 -15.66
C ALA A 340 -15.65 -8.93 -16.18
N SER A 341 -15.20 -8.22 -17.22
CA SER A 341 -15.95 -7.09 -17.80
C SER A 341 -17.31 -7.49 -18.40
N ASN A 342 -17.53 -8.78 -18.65
CA ASN A 342 -18.79 -9.35 -19.14
C ASN A 342 -19.72 -9.82 -18.00
N GLY A 343 -19.40 -9.52 -16.74
CA GLY A 343 -20.20 -9.90 -15.58
C GLY A 343 -20.01 -11.33 -15.09
N VAL A 344 -19.13 -12.11 -15.74
CA VAL A 344 -18.77 -13.45 -15.25
C VAL A 344 -17.94 -13.30 -13.98
N ILE A 345 -18.43 -13.92 -12.91
CA ILE A 345 -17.77 -13.94 -11.61
C ILE A 345 -16.93 -15.21 -11.52
N HIS A 346 -15.69 -15.08 -11.04
CA HIS A 346 -14.77 -16.20 -10.81
C HIS A 346 -14.53 -16.37 -9.31
N PRO A 347 -15.35 -17.19 -8.61
CA PRO A 347 -15.24 -17.39 -7.16
C PRO A 347 -13.91 -18.00 -6.71
N ASP A 348 -13.26 -18.76 -7.60
CA ASP A 348 -11.99 -19.45 -7.38
C ASP A 348 -10.76 -18.56 -7.61
N ARG A 349 -10.97 -17.27 -7.92
CA ARG A 349 -9.91 -16.32 -8.23
C ARG A 349 -10.09 -15.01 -7.48
N GLU A 350 -9.07 -14.60 -6.74
CA GLU A 350 -9.03 -13.30 -6.07
C GLU A 350 -9.05 -12.12 -7.07
N MET A 351 -9.65 -11.01 -6.64
CA MET A 351 -9.54 -9.73 -7.33
C MET A 351 -8.07 -9.29 -7.48
N THR A 352 -7.70 -8.79 -8.66
CA THR A 352 -6.32 -8.33 -8.90
C THR A 352 -6.06 -6.95 -8.31
N LEU A 353 -4.81 -6.67 -7.91
CA LEU A 353 -4.41 -5.35 -7.40
C LEU A 353 -4.75 -4.19 -8.36
N GLN A 354 -4.63 -4.41 -9.67
CA GLN A 354 -4.99 -3.42 -10.68
C GLN A 354 -6.49 -3.13 -10.67
N MET A 355 -7.33 -4.15 -10.52
CA MET A 355 -8.78 -3.96 -10.40
C MET A 355 -9.12 -3.19 -9.12
N CYS A 356 -8.48 -3.51 -8.00
CA CYS A 356 -8.66 -2.73 -6.77
C CYS A 356 -8.32 -1.26 -6.98
N GLN A 357 -7.18 -0.97 -7.62
CA GLN A 357 -6.75 0.40 -7.84
C GLN A 357 -7.71 1.13 -8.79
N ASN A 358 -8.18 0.47 -9.85
CA ASN A 358 -9.18 1.04 -10.75
C ASN A 358 -10.50 1.35 -10.03
N LEU A 359 -10.97 0.45 -9.17
CA LEU A 359 -12.17 0.67 -8.36
C LEU A 359 -11.99 1.83 -7.38
N ILE A 360 -10.85 1.91 -6.71
CA ILE A 360 -10.53 3.03 -5.81
C ILE A 360 -10.60 4.34 -6.60
N THR A 361 -9.89 4.43 -7.72
CA THR A 361 -9.85 5.63 -8.57
C THR A 361 -11.25 6.01 -9.06
N GLU A 362 -12.01 5.06 -9.63
CA GLU A 362 -13.38 5.31 -10.12
C GLU A 362 -14.30 5.85 -9.01
N PHE A 363 -14.24 5.26 -7.82
CA PHE A 363 -15.11 5.66 -6.70
C PHE A 363 -14.70 7.00 -6.10
N THR A 364 -13.39 7.27 -5.99
CA THR A 364 -12.91 8.54 -5.46
C THR A 364 -13.16 9.69 -6.43
N GLU A 365 -12.94 9.47 -7.73
CA GLU A 365 -13.23 10.45 -8.78
C GLU A 365 -14.74 10.70 -8.90
N GLY A 366 -15.54 9.62 -8.90
CA GLY A 366 -17.00 9.73 -8.92
C GLY A 366 -17.56 10.51 -7.74
N ALA A 367 -16.97 10.32 -6.56
CA ALA A 367 -17.31 11.06 -5.35
C ALA A 367 -16.74 12.50 -5.30
N GLY A 368 -15.99 12.93 -6.31
CA GLY A 368 -15.41 14.27 -6.40
C GLY A 368 -14.19 14.51 -5.49
N LEU A 369 -13.57 13.45 -4.97
CA LEU A 369 -12.40 13.56 -4.11
C LEU A 369 -11.15 13.86 -4.96
N GLN A 370 -10.45 14.94 -4.62
CA GLN A 370 -9.34 15.49 -5.42
C GLN A 370 -7.95 14.92 -5.06
N LYS A 371 -7.89 14.06 -4.03
CA LYS A 371 -6.63 13.54 -3.49
C LYS A 371 -6.19 12.27 -4.23
N THR A 372 -4.90 11.98 -4.19
CA THR A 372 -4.37 10.73 -4.78
C THR A 372 -4.46 9.58 -3.78
N TYR A 373 -5.34 8.63 -4.08
CA TYR A 373 -5.55 7.43 -3.25
C TYR A 373 -4.97 6.18 -3.90
N THR A 374 -4.48 5.26 -3.06
CA THR A 374 -3.97 3.97 -3.51
C THR A 374 -4.51 2.84 -2.65
N THR A 375 -4.08 1.63 -3.00
CA THR A 375 -4.35 0.39 -2.26
C THR A 375 -3.96 0.40 -0.77
N HIS A 376 -3.23 1.41 -0.29
CA HIS A 376 -2.87 1.57 1.12
C HIS A 376 -3.71 2.61 1.88
N SER A 377 -4.55 3.37 1.18
CA SER A 377 -5.27 4.52 1.72
C SER A 377 -6.32 4.15 2.77
N PHE A 378 -7.07 3.06 2.58
CA PHE A 378 -8.07 2.59 3.57
C PHE A 378 -7.44 2.18 4.90
N ARG A 379 -6.38 1.37 4.84
CA ARG A 379 -5.63 0.94 6.03
C ARG A 379 -5.12 2.14 6.83
N ARG A 380 -4.53 3.12 6.13
CA ARG A 380 -4.00 4.34 6.76
C ARG A 380 -5.11 5.16 7.40
N GLY A 381 -6.20 5.35 6.65
CA GLY A 381 -7.41 6.03 7.10
C GLY A 381 -7.99 5.45 8.37
N GLY A 382 -8.22 4.14 8.40
CA GLY A 382 -8.73 3.44 9.56
C GLY A 382 -7.83 3.54 10.79
N ALA A 383 -6.51 3.40 10.59
CA ALA A 383 -5.54 3.51 11.67
C ALA A 383 -5.52 4.92 12.26
N GLN A 384 -5.48 5.95 11.41
CA GLN A 384 -5.53 7.35 11.85
C GLN A 384 -6.86 7.70 12.50
N TYR A 385 -7.98 7.20 11.97
CA TYR A 385 -9.29 7.43 12.55
C TYR A 385 -9.37 6.88 13.96
N ARG A 386 -9.08 5.58 14.17
CA ARG A 386 -9.15 5.00 15.51
C ARG A 386 -8.12 5.59 16.47
N PHE A 387 -6.96 6.03 15.99
CA PHE A 387 -5.95 6.60 16.87
C PHE A 387 -6.21 8.07 17.24
N MET A 388 -6.67 8.90 16.31
CA MET A 388 -6.71 10.37 16.47
C MET A 388 -8.07 11.00 16.21
N PHE A 389 -8.77 10.58 15.16
CA PHE A 389 -9.95 11.32 14.68
C PHE A 389 -11.29 10.80 15.20
N ALA A 390 -11.32 9.61 15.80
CA ALA A 390 -12.50 9.08 16.46
C ALA A 390 -12.90 10.00 17.65
N PRO A 391 -14.20 10.07 17.98
CA PRO A 391 -14.66 10.81 19.15
C PRO A 391 -13.94 10.40 20.43
N LEU A 392 -13.83 11.35 21.36
CA LEU A 392 -13.26 11.11 22.69
C LEU A 392 -13.94 9.92 23.36
N GLY A 393 -13.16 9.02 23.95
CA GLY A 393 -13.64 7.74 24.50
C GLY A 393 -13.81 6.59 23.49
N LYS A 394 -13.76 6.86 22.18
CA LYS A 394 -13.77 5.83 21.10
C LYS A 394 -12.41 5.66 20.41
N ARG A 395 -11.43 6.50 20.77
CA ARG A 395 -10.04 6.39 20.31
C ARG A 395 -9.35 5.17 20.93
N TRP A 396 -8.43 4.58 20.18
CA TRP A 396 -7.70 3.38 20.58
C TRP A 396 -6.33 3.75 21.10
N SER A 397 -5.92 3.07 22.18
CA SER A 397 -4.56 3.17 22.68
C SER A 397 -3.56 2.62 21.65
N LEU A 398 -2.29 3.04 21.78
CA LEU A 398 -1.22 2.55 20.91
C LEU A 398 -1.05 1.02 20.99
N SER A 399 -1.37 0.40 22.13
CA SER A 399 -1.33 -1.06 22.29
C SER A 399 -2.39 -1.76 21.44
N ILE A 400 -3.63 -1.24 21.44
CA ILE A 400 -4.71 -1.77 20.60
C ILE A 400 -4.36 -1.55 19.12
N VAL A 401 -3.90 -0.35 18.75
CA VAL A 401 -3.50 -0.05 17.37
C VAL A 401 -2.43 -1.03 16.88
N ARG A 402 -1.37 -1.25 17.68
CA ARG A 402 -0.29 -2.20 17.36
C ARG A 402 -0.77 -3.62 17.15
N TRP A 403 -1.63 -4.10 18.05
CA TRP A 403 -2.18 -5.44 17.95
C TRP A 403 -3.08 -5.57 16.72
N TRP A 404 -4.01 -4.63 16.53
CA TRP A 404 -5.03 -4.69 15.50
C TRP A 404 -4.47 -4.68 14.08
N GLY A 405 -3.55 -3.76 13.76
CA GLY A 405 -2.95 -3.72 12.42
C GLY A 405 -1.76 -4.67 12.22
N GLY A 406 -1.46 -5.50 13.21
CA GLY A 406 -0.49 -6.58 13.12
C GLY A 406 0.95 -6.13 12.93
N TRP A 407 1.39 -5.17 13.74
CA TRP A 407 2.78 -4.75 13.81
C TRP A 407 3.62 -5.77 14.62
N ALA A 408 4.86 -6.03 14.20
CA ALA A 408 5.76 -6.94 14.94
C ALA A 408 6.34 -6.28 16.18
N THR A 409 6.67 -7.09 17.19
CA THR A 409 7.26 -6.67 18.48
C THR A 409 8.66 -6.03 18.36
N GLY A 410 9.24 -5.97 17.16
CA GLY A 410 10.53 -5.31 16.88
C GLY A 410 10.48 -4.23 15.80
N GLU A 411 9.30 -3.86 15.28
CA GLU A 411 9.18 -2.77 14.32
C GLU A 411 9.33 -1.43 15.06
N HIS A 412 10.21 -0.54 14.56
CA HIS A 412 10.55 0.70 15.26
C HIS A 412 9.30 1.54 15.51
N VAL A 413 9.13 2.00 16.76
CA VAL A 413 7.99 2.84 17.18
C VAL A 413 7.85 4.05 16.28
N ASP A 414 8.99 4.62 15.86
CA ASP A 414 9.05 5.79 14.98
C ASP A 414 8.43 5.55 13.61
N THR A 415 8.46 4.31 13.10
CA THR A 415 7.82 3.98 11.81
C THR A 415 6.29 3.98 11.94
N LEU A 416 5.77 3.44 13.05
CA LEU A 416 4.33 3.49 13.36
C LEU A 416 3.88 4.92 13.66
N MET A 417 4.64 5.63 14.49
CA MET A 417 4.35 7.02 14.83
C MET A 417 4.40 7.91 13.59
N LYS A 418 5.38 7.74 12.71
CA LYS A 418 5.39 8.42 11.41
C LYS A 418 4.19 8.03 10.55
N TYR A 419 3.81 6.75 10.50
CA TYR A 419 2.63 6.30 9.74
C TYR A 419 1.33 6.95 10.22
N LEU A 420 1.18 7.14 11.54
CA LEU A 420 0.03 7.78 12.18
C LEU A 420 0.09 9.31 12.06
N LEU A 421 1.25 9.91 12.33
CA LEU A 421 1.46 11.36 12.50
C LEU A 421 1.99 12.12 11.27
N ASP A 422 2.44 11.48 10.18
CA ASP A 422 2.97 12.20 8.98
C ASP A 422 1.95 13.19 8.37
N SER A 423 0.68 13.11 8.76
CA SER A 423 -0.37 14.05 8.36
C SER A 423 -0.58 15.23 9.32
N LEU A 424 -0.01 15.22 10.52
CA LEU A 424 -0.23 16.26 11.55
C LEU A 424 0.71 17.45 11.44
N GLN A 425 1.93 17.28 10.90
CA GLN A 425 2.87 18.38 10.73
C GLN A 425 2.32 19.54 9.88
N SER A 426 1.32 19.30 9.04
CA SER A 426 0.62 20.35 8.28
C SER A 426 -0.50 21.06 9.04
N TYR A 427 -0.90 20.57 10.22
CA TYR A 427 -2.00 21.10 11.03
C TYR A 427 -1.54 21.70 12.37
N GLU A 428 -0.27 21.52 12.76
CA GLU A 428 0.32 22.14 13.95
C GLU A 428 0.65 23.63 13.69
N THR A 429 -0.39 24.46 13.60
CA THR A 429 -0.25 25.91 13.64
C THR A 429 -1.09 26.45 14.79
N GLY A 430 -0.46 26.64 15.95
CA GLY A 430 -1.08 27.22 17.15
C GLY A 430 -0.67 26.53 18.44
N HIS A 431 0.45 26.96 19.02
CA HIS A 431 0.91 26.49 20.35
C HIS A 431 0.64 27.52 21.45
N GLY A 432 -0.20 28.53 21.19
CA GLY A 432 -0.38 29.70 22.05
C GLY A 432 -0.98 29.42 23.43
N ASP A 433 -1.57 28.24 23.63
CA ASP A 433 -2.22 27.84 24.89
C ASP A 433 -1.55 26.62 25.55
N ALA A 434 -0.32 26.28 25.14
CA ALA A 434 0.44 25.13 25.67
C ALA A 434 0.79 25.25 27.16
N LEU A 435 0.63 26.44 27.75
CA LEU A 435 0.86 26.74 29.17
C LEU A 435 -0.44 26.89 29.97
N CYS A 436 -1.58 26.44 29.44
CA CYS A 436 -2.84 26.47 30.18
C CYS A 436 -2.67 25.80 31.56
N PRO A 437 -2.97 26.49 32.68
CA PRO A 437 -2.66 26.02 34.04
C PRO A 437 -3.53 24.84 34.50
N VAL A 438 -4.48 24.39 33.68
CA VAL A 438 -5.21 23.14 33.89
C VAL A 438 -4.40 22.02 33.23
N PRO A 439 -3.74 21.14 34.02
CA PRO A 439 -2.96 20.06 33.46
C PRO A 439 -3.89 19.13 32.69
N LEU A 440 -3.66 18.94 31.40
CA LEU A 440 -4.43 18.01 30.58
C LEU A 440 -4.16 16.55 30.96
N GLU A 441 -3.42 16.21 32.03
CA GLU A 441 -3.07 14.83 32.42
C GLU A 441 -2.74 13.91 31.22
N ALA A 442 -1.99 14.46 30.25
CA ALA A 442 -1.66 13.82 28.98
C ALA A 442 -0.71 12.62 29.15
N ASP A 443 -0.14 12.46 30.35
CA ASP A 443 0.66 11.34 30.82
C ASP A 443 -0.18 10.11 31.18
N LYS A 444 -1.48 10.29 31.48
CA LYS A 444 -2.39 9.19 31.90
C LYS A 444 -3.32 8.70 30.79
N SER A 445 -3.70 9.57 29.86
CA SER A 445 -4.40 9.17 28.62
C SER A 445 -3.99 10.07 27.46
N PHE A 446 -4.22 9.60 26.22
CA PHE A 446 -3.94 10.41 25.03
C PHE A 446 -4.64 11.78 25.14
N MET A 447 -3.85 12.85 25.14
CA MET A 447 -4.29 14.25 25.32
C MET A 447 -5.18 14.53 26.55
N GLY A 448 -5.21 13.66 27.56
CA GLY A 448 -6.07 13.87 28.71
C GLY A 448 -7.53 13.47 28.55
N ASP A 449 -7.89 12.79 27.45
CA ASP A 449 -9.26 12.44 27.11
C ASP A 449 -10.08 11.85 28.29
N HIS A 450 -9.45 11.13 29.22
CA HIS A 450 -10.11 10.59 30.42
C HIS A 450 -10.74 11.66 31.32
N LEU A 451 -10.23 12.90 31.32
CA LEU A 451 -10.79 14.03 32.05
C LEU A 451 -12.10 14.55 31.45
N LEU A 452 -12.35 14.29 30.16
CA LEU A 452 -13.53 14.77 29.44
C LEU A 452 -14.70 13.78 29.45
N VAL A 453 -14.42 12.51 29.76
CA VAL A 453 -15.44 11.43 29.87
C VAL A 453 -15.69 11.00 31.31
N ARG A 454 -14.90 11.49 32.28
CA ARG A 454 -15.15 11.20 33.69
C ARG A 454 -16.45 11.88 34.15
N PRO A 455 -17.24 11.23 35.02
CA PRO A 455 -18.25 11.94 35.79
C PRO A 455 -17.60 13.12 36.51
N VAL A 456 -18.26 14.29 36.49
CA VAL A 456 -17.78 15.50 37.16
C VAL A 456 -17.43 15.15 38.61
N ALA A 457 -16.18 15.41 39.02
CA ALA A 457 -15.78 15.14 40.39
C ALA A 457 -16.57 16.05 41.34
N THR A 458 -16.88 15.56 42.53
CA THR A 458 -17.62 16.33 43.55
C THR A 458 -17.00 17.70 43.82
N GLU A 459 -15.69 17.81 43.73
CA GLU A 459 -14.96 19.07 43.93
C GLU A 459 -15.10 20.04 42.75
N GLU A 460 -15.14 19.53 41.51
CA GLU A 460 -15.41 20.34 40.32
C GLU A 460 -16.85 20.86 40.34
N PHE A 461 -17.80 20.01 40.73
CA PHE A 461 -19.19 20.41 40.93
C PHE A 461 -19.33 21.46 42.04
N ARG A 462 -18.63 21.30 43.16
CA ARG A 462 -18.58 22.29 44.26
C ARG A 462 -17.98 23.62 43.80
N THR A 463 -16.93 23.58 42.97
CA THR A 463 -16.27 24.78 42.44
C THR A 463 -17.20 25.55 41.51
N VAL A 464 -17.85 24.87 40.57
CA VAL A 464 -18.85 25.47 39.68
C VAL A 464 -20.03 26.02 40.49
N THR A 465 -20.53 25.26 41.46
CA THR A 465 -21.63 25.70 42.32
C THR A 465 -21.24 26.92 43.15
N SER A 466 -20.02 26.97 43.69
CA SER A 466 -19.49 28.11 44.43
C SER A 466 -19.33 29.36 43.55
N GLN A 467 -18.86 29.20 42.31
CA GLN A 467 -18.75 30.31 41.36
C GLN A 467 -20.12 30.84 40.94
N ILE A 468 -21.09 29.96 40.70
CA ILE A 468 -22.49 30.32 40.41
C ILE A 468 -23.09 31.06 41.60
N ILE A 469 -22.95 30.54 42.82
CA ILE A 469 -23.42 31.20 44.05
C ILE A 469 -22.77 32.57 44.19
N THR A 470 -21.45 32.68 44.00
CA THR A 470 -20.71 33.96 44.07
C THR A 470 -21.21 34.96 43.03
N HIS A 471 -21.49 34.52 41.80
CA HIS A 471 -22.06 35.37 40.75
C HIS A 471 -23.49 35.81 41.07
N LEU A 472 -24.32 34.91 41.62
CA LEU A 472 -25.67 35.23 42.08
C LEU A 472 -25.65 36.20 43.28
N THR A 473 -24.71 36.04 44.22
CA THR A 473 -24.52 36.98 45.33
C THR A 473 -24.07 38.36 44.83
N LYS A 474 -23.21 38.41 43.80
CA LYS A 474 -22.81 39.67 43.14
C LYS A 474 -23.98 40.34 42.40
N LEU A 475 -24.87 39.57 41.78
CA LEU A 475 -26.11 40.07 41.17
C LEU A 475 -27.13 40.54 42.24
N SER A 476 -27.08 39.96 43.44
CA SER A 476 -27.93 40.34 44.57
C SER A 476 -27.43 41.56 45.34
N LEU A 477 -26.23 42.08 45.03
CA LEU A 477 -25.60 43.25 45.67
C LEU A 477 -25.57 44.51 44.78
N THR A 478 -26.20 44.49 43.60
CA THR A 478 -26.54 45.74 42.91
C THR A 478 -27.78 46.35 43.56
N PRO A 479 -27.69 47.52 44.21
CA PRO A 479 -28.88 48.17 44.77
C PRO A 479 -29.85 48.52 43.63
N PRO A 480 -31.17 48.35 43.81
CA PRO A 480 -32.14 48.82 42.83
C PRO A 480 -32.03 50.35 42.73
N ALA A 481 -31.89 50.85 41.50
CA ALA A 481 -32.10 52.26 41.22
C ALA A 481 -33.49 52.65 41.73
N CYS A 482 -33.51 53.59 42.68
CA CYS A 482 -34.71 54.24 43.17
C CYS A 482 -35.48 54.86 41.99
N VAL A 483 -36.65 54.31 41.67
CA VAL A 483 -37.76 55.04 41.04
C VAL A 483 -39.03 54.65 41.78
N CYS A 484 -39.67 55.67 42.36
CA CYS A 484 -40.71 55.63 43.37
C CYS A 484 -42.02 54.97 42.92
N VAL A 485 -42.68 54.24 43.83
CA VAL A 485 -44.15 54.09 43.83
C VAL A 485 -44.65 54.20 45.28
N HIS A 486 -45.66 55.05 45.46
CA HIS A 486 -46.32 55.35 46.73
C HIS A 486 -47.12 54.15 47.29
N GLY A 487 -47.12 54.05 48.62
CA GLY A 487 -48.35 53.87 49.40
C GLY A 487 -48.79 52.46 49.76
N SER A 488 -48.59 52.13 51.04
CA SER A 488 -49.51 51.40 51.94
C SER A 488 -49.82 49.92 51.64
N GLN A 489 -49.98 49.01 52.58
CA GLN A 489 -49.83 48.96 54.04
C GLN A 489 -49.89 47.46 54.42
N ASP A 490 -49.17 47.11 55.49
CA ASP A 490 -49.49 46.11 56.51
C ASP A 490 -49.48 44.57 56.21
N VAL A 491 -48.33 43.96 56.52
CA VAL A 491 -48.03 42.85 57.49
C VAL A 491 -49.20 42.06 58.16
N PRO A 492 -48.96 40.87 58.76
CA PRO A 492 -48.19 39.68 58.34
C PRO A 492 -48.78 38.34 58.90
N ASN A 493 -47.91 37.31 58.98
CA ASN A 493 -47.91 36.17 59.91
C ASN A 493 -48.67 34.91 59.48
N SER A 494 -48.23 33.68 59.77
CA SER A 494 -47.00 33.15 60.38
C SER A 494 -47.07 31.61 60.33
N MET A 495 -45.89 30.98 60.38
CA MET A 495 -45.58 29.73 61.08
C MET A 495 -46.12 28.35 60.62
N ALA A 496 -45.14 27.55 60.21
CA ALA A 496 -44.63 26.36 60.92
C ALA A 496 -45.33 25.00 60.78
N SER A 497 -44.45 24.05 60.42
CA SER A 497 -44.25 22.74 61.08
C SER A 497 -44.98 21.51 60.54
N SER A 498 -44.12 20.52 60.28
CA SER A 498 -44.30 19.08 60.53
C SER A 498 -45.25 18.26 59.65
N GLY A 499 -44.63 17.32 58.93
CA GLY A 499 -44.90 15.89 59.19
C GLY A 499 -45.87 15.18 58.25
N HIS A 500 -45.41 13.98 57.89
CA HIS A 500 -46.17 12.81 57.43
C HIS A 500 -46.50 12.61 55.93
N HIS A 501 -45.85 11.55 55.43
CA HIS A 501 -46.37 10.40 54.67
C HIS A 501 -46.98 10.57 53.26
N GLN A 502 -46.70 9.49 52.50
CA GLN A 502 -47.41 8.94 51.34
C GLN A 502 -46.97 9.37 49.92
N PHE A 503 -46.40 8.38 49.21
CA PHE A 503 -46.60 8.14 47.77
C PHE A 503 -48.12 8.09 47.44
N PRO A 504 -48.61 8.35 46.20
CA PRO A 504 -48.03 7.82 44.95
C PRO A 504 -48.23 8.66 43.64
N ALA A 505 -47.59 8.15 42.59
CA ALA A 505 -48.01 8.03 41.18
C ALA A 505 -48.67 9.19 40.37
N SER A 506 -48.11 9.32 39.15
CA SER A 506 -48.75 9.66 37.86
C SER A 506 -49.20 11.09 37.57
N ALA A 507 -48.57 11.69 36.55
CA ALA A 507 -49.19 12.67 35.67
C ALA A 507 -48.61 12.58 34.24
N THR A 508 -49.29 11.81 33.41
CA THR A 508 -49.89 12.19 32.12
C THR A 508 -49.39 13.49 31.46
N THR A 509 -48.84 13.32 30.25
CA THR A 509 -49.15 14.02 28.98
C THR A 509 -49.30 15.55 28.96
N GLY A 510 -48.51 16.21 28.10
CA GLY A 510 -48.91 17.51 27.57
C GLY A 510 -47.83 18.33 26.89
N ARG A 511 -47.73 18.17 25.55
CA ARG A 511 -47.36 19.17 24.54
C ARG A 511 -46.97 20.57 25.06
N ASN A 512 -45.85 21.10 24.56
CA ASN A 512 -45.90 22.45 24.02
C ASN A 512 -44.88 22.73 22.91
N THR A 513 -45.42 23.42 21.91
CA THR A 513 -44.84 24.02 20.71
C THR A 513 -43.82 25.11 21.04
N GLY A 514 -42.70 25.14 20.30
CA GLY A 514 -41.74 26.25 20.30
C GLY A 514 -41.59 26.83 18.90
N ALA A 515 -42.19 27.99 18.69
CA ALA A 515 -42.02 28.83 17.51
C ALA A 515 -40.71 29.63 17.59
N ILE A 516 -40.16 29.89 16.40
CA ILE A 516 -39.02 30.73 16.06
C ILE A 516 -39.25 32.19 16.49
N LEU A 517 -38.21 32.86 17.00
CA LEU A 517 -37.98 34.29 16.75
C LEU A 517 -36.48 34.64 16.75
N ARG A 518 -36.13 35.48 15.76
CA ARG A 518 -34.81 35.94 15.31
C ARG A 518 -34.25 37.11 16.14
N LEU A 519 -32.95 37.39 15.96
CA LEU A 519 -32.27 38.67 15.55
C LEU A 519 -30.90 38.83 16.26
N PRO A 520 -29.97 39.70 15.80
CA PRO A 520 -29.76 40.31 14.48
C PRO A 520 -28.34 40.15 13.92
N SER A 521 -28.23 40.45 12.63
CA SER A 521 -27.03 40.59 11.79
C SER A 521 -26.47 42.01 11.87
N THR A 522 -25.15 42.15 11.93
CA THR A 522 -24.43 43.35 11.46
C THR A 522 -23.21 42.91 10.64
N ALA A 523 -23.24 43.27 9.36
CA ALA A 523 -22.16 43.14 8.40
C ALA A 523 -21.31 44.42 8.38
N GLN A 524 -20.01 44.30 8.10
CA GLN A 524 -19.37 44.98 6.96
C GLN A 524 -17.93 44.49 6.72
N PRO A 525 -17.40 44.66 5.49
CA PRO A 525 -16.42 43.77 4.86
C PRO A 525 -15.04 44.40 4.68
N ASN A 526 -13.99 43.58 4.57
CA ASN A 526 -12.68 44.03 4.10
C ASN A 526 -12.34 43.39 2.76
N ARG A 527 -12.00 44.25 1.80
CA ARG A 527 -11.64 43.95 0.41
C ARG A 527 -10.16 43.56 0.32
N THR A 528 -9.84 42.63 -0.57
CA THR A 528 -8.51 42.49 -1.19
C THR A 528 -8.64 42.10 -2.67
N PRO A 529 -7.65 42.47 -3.52
CA PRO A 529 -7.86 42.74 -4.95
C PRO A 529 -7.56 41.55 -5.85
N THR A 530 -8.29 41.49 -6.96
CA THR A 530 -8.17 40.55 -8.08
C THR A 530 -7.05 40.96 -9.06
N PRO A 531 -6.25 40.02 -9.60
CA PRO A 531 -5.45 40.25 -10.81
C PRO A 531 -6.22 39.87 -12.09
N PRO A 532 -5.88 40.45 -13.26
CA PRO A 532 -6.74 40.48 -14.43
C PRO A 532 -6.65 39.23 -15.32
N ALA A 533 -7.75 38.99 -16.02
CA ALA A 533 -7.94 37.97 -17.04
C ALA A 533 -6.96 38.13 -18.23
N ARG A 534 -6.52 36.99 -18.79
CA ARG A 534 -5.88 36.91 -20.10
C ARG A 534 -6.62 35.89 -20.97
N ASP A 535 -6.72 36.28 -22.23
CA ASP A 535 -7.53 35.75 -23.31
C ASP A 535 -7.49 34.24 -23.53
N GLU A 536 -8.66 33.72 -23.90
CA GLU A 536 -8.86 32.44 -24.55
C GLU A 536 -8.33 32.47 -25.99
N SER A 537 -7.61 31.42 -26.39
CA SER A 537 -7.59 30.93 -27.77
C SER A 537 -7.38 29.41 -27.75
N PRO A 538 -8.14 28.63 -28.53
CA PRO A 538 -8.19 27.18 -28.44
C PRO A 538 -7.11 26.53 -29.32
N ILE A 539 -6.23 25.72 -28.71
CA ILE A 539 -5.44 24.73 -29.46
C ILE A 539 -6.11 23.37 -29.30
N SER A 540 -6.92 23.03 -30.30
CA SER A 540 -7.48 21.70 -30.48
C SER A 540 -6.38 20.73 -30.91
N ASN A 541 -6.09 19.71 -30.09
CA ASN A 541 -5.44 18.48 -30.54
C ASN A 541 -6.42 17.32 -30.35
N PRO A 542 -6.74 16.54 -31.39
CA PRO A 542 -7.82 15.55 -31.34
C PRO A 542 -7.40 14.33 -30.52
N THR A 543 -8.12 14.10 -29.42
CA THR A 543 -8.13 12.83 -28.69
C THR A 543 -8.63 11.72 -29.61
N GLN A 544 -7.77 10.76 -29.94
CA GLN A 544 -8.19 9.51 -30.57
C GLN A 544 -9.19 8.79 -29.64
N LEU A 545 -10.45 8.75 -30.07
CA LEU A 545 -11.47 7.86 -29.55
C LEU A 545 -10.96 6.41 -29.66
N SER A 546 -10.67 5.80 -28.51
CA SER A 546 -10.45 4.36 -28.38
C SER A 546 -11.75 3.65 -28.73
N GLU A 547 -11.88 3.25 -29.99
CA GLU A 547 -12.94 2.40 -30.52
C GLU A 547 -13.16 1.18 -29.61
N ARG A 548 -14.36 1.07 -29.03
CA ARG A 548 -14.77 -0.09 -28.21
C ARG A 548 -14.80 -1.32 -29.11
N VAL A 549 -13.94 -2.29 -28.81
CA VAL A 549 -13.90 -3.58 -29.51
C VAL A 549 -15.13 -4.40 -29.14
N GLU A 550 -15.98 -4.72 -30.11
CA GLU A 550 -17.04 -5.73 -29.97
C GLU A 550 -16.40 -7.12 -29.80
N ILE A 551 -16.63 -7.77 -28.67
CA ILE A 551 -16.10 -9.11 -28.35
C ILE A 551 -17.20 -10.14 -28.63
N ILE A 552 -16.90 -11.18 -29.40
CA ILE A 552 -17.84 -12.25 -29.73
C ILE A 552 -18.14 -13.09 -28.46
N PRO A 553 -19.39 -13.15 -27.98
CA PRO A 553 -19.75 -13.94 -26.79
C PRO A 553 -19.44 -15.43 -26.94
N GLY A 554 -18.96 -16.07 -25.88
CA GLY A 554 -18.69 -17.53 -25.83
C GLY A 554 -17.34 -17.98 -26.43
N VAL A 555 -16.65 -17.12 -27.18
CA VAL A 555 -15.39 -17.48 -27.86
C VAL A 555 -14.18 -17.25 -26.92
N VAL A 556 -13.78 -18.29 -26.17
CA VAL A 556 -12.67 -18.22 -25.21
C VAL A 556 -11.72 -19.42 -25.33
N ILE A 557 -10.42 -19.17 -25.22
CA ILE A 557 -9.40 -20.22 -25.12
C ILE A 557 -9.00 -20.40 -23.65
N PRO A 558 -9.30 -21.56 -23.02
CA PRO A 558 -8.94 -21.85 -21.64
C PRO A 558 -7.43 -21.71 -21.38
N ASN A 559 -7.07 -21.30 -20.17
CA ASN A 559 -5.66 -21.26 -19.76
C ASN A 559 -5.13 -22.69 -19.60
N LEU A 560 -3.86 -22.89 -19.94
CA LEU A 560 -3.17 -24.17 -19.73
C LEU A 560 -2.91 -24.35 -18.23
N LYS A 561 -3.10 -25.58 -17.71
CA LYS A 561 -2.80 -25.91 -16.32
C LYS A 561 -1.29 -25.79 -16.05
N LYS A 562 -0.91 -25.60 -14.79
CA LYS A 562 0.50 -25.68 -14.38
C LYS A 562 0.88 -27.14 -14.23
N GLY A 563 2.01 -27.56 -14.80
CA GLY A 563 2.56 -28.91 -14.62
C GLY A 563 3.21 -29.46 -15.88
N ASP A 564 3.82 -30.63 -15.72
CA ASP A 564 4.74 -31.23 -16.70
C ASP A 564 4.09 -31.60 -18.04
N LYS A 565 2.75 -31.71 -18.05
CA LYS A 565 1.91 -32.06 -19.21
C LYS A 565 1.14 -30.87 -19.80
N ALA A 566 1.43 -29.64 -19.37
CA ALA A 566 0.71 -28.45 -19.83
C ALA A 566 0.81 -28.21 -21.35
N TRP A 567 1.88 -28.68 -21.99
CA TRP A 567 2.07 -28.52 -23.45
C TRP A 567 1.26 -29.56 -24.24
N LEU A 568 1.01 -30.76 -23.66
CA LEU A 568 0.07 -31.74 -24.21
C LEU A 568 -1.37 -31.20 -24.19
N ASP A 569 -1.75 -30.46 -23.14
CA ASP A 569 -3.02 -29.76 -23.11
C ASP A 569 -3.11 -28.69 -24.23
N ALA A 570 -2.00 -28.06 -24.62
CA ALA A 570 -1.97 -27.10 -25.72
C ALA A 570 -2.19 -27.78 -27.09
N VAL A 571 -1.55 -28.94 -27.29
CA VAL A 571 -1.75 -29.81 -28.47
C VAL A 571 -3.21 -30.29 -28.54
N ARG A 572 -3.76 -30.76 -27.40
CA ARG A 572 -5.14 -31.21 -27.30
C ARG A 572 -6.15 -30.11 -27.64
N GLN A 573 -5.97 -28.90 -27.08
CA GLN A 573 -6.81 -27.75 -27.40
C GLN A 573 -6.76 -27.41 -28.89
N TRP A 574 -5.59 -27.53 -29.52
CA TRP A 574 -5.42 -27.25 -30.94
C TRP A 574 -6.12 -28.27 -31.84
N GLU A 575 -5.92 -29.56 -31.58
CA GLU A 575 -6.32 -30.66 -32.49
C GLU A 575 -7.75 -31.17 -32.25
N TYR A 576 -8.18 -31.26 -30.99
CA TYR A 576 -9.45 -31.89 -30.61
C TYR A 576 -10.42 -30.94 -29.88
N GLY A 577 -9.90 -29.85 -29.31
CA GLY A 577 -10.68 -28.98 -28.42
C GLY A 577 -11.02 -29.65 -27.08
N ASP A 578 -12.09 -29.18 -26.44
CA ASP A 578 -12.65 -29.70 -25.19
C ASP A 578 -14.19 -29.54 -25.22
N PRO A 579 -14.93 -30.51 -25.80
CA PRO A 579 -16.38 -30.44 -25.95
C PRO A 579 -17.14 -30.27 -24.62
N ALA A 580 -16.61 -30.84 -23.52
CA ALA A 580 -17.19 -30.70 -22.18
C ALA A 580 -17.13 -29.26 -21.64
N LYS A 581 -16.32 -28.40 -22.25
CA LYS A 581 -16.20 -26.97 -21.96
C LYS A 581 -16.64 -26.08 -23.12
N GLY A 582 -17.32 -26.65 -24.13
CA GLY A 582 -17.76 -25.92 -25.32
C GLY A 582 -16.63 -25.46 -26.24
N LEU A 583 -15.42 -26.03 -26.13
CA LEU A 583 -14.27 -25.66 -26.94
C LEU A 583 -14.17 -26.56 -28.18
N THR A 584 -14.42 -26.00 -29.36
CA THR A 584 -14.13 -26.66 -30.64
C THR A 584 -12.61 -26.64 -30.94
N PRO A 585 -12.09 -27.54 -31.79
CA PRO A 585 -10.68 -27.56 -32.17
C PRO A 585 -10.21 -26.18 -32.67
N LEU A 586 -9.13 -25.63 -32.10
CA LEU A 586 -8.67 -24.27 -32.44
C LEU A 586 -8.19 -24.14 -33.89
N ARG A 587 -7.75 -25.24 -34.52
CA ARG A 587 -7.35 -25.25 -35.93
C ARG A 587 -8.51 -24.89 -36.85
N ASP A 588 -9.74 -25.24 -36.46
CA ASP A 588 -10.97 -25.09 -37.25
C ASP A 588 -11.75 -23.81 -36.90
N TRP A 589 -11.19 -22.92 -36.07
CA TRP A 589 -11.85 -21.67 -35.68
C TRP A 589 -11.98 -20.68 -36.86
N PRO A 590 -13.13 -19.99 -37.00
CA PRO A 590 -13.30 -18.88 -37.94
C PRO A 590 -12.32 -17.73 -37.72
N CYS A 591 -11.94 -17.02 -38.77
CA CYS A 591 -10.90 -15.99 -38.69
C CYS A 591 -11.31 -14.78 -37.82
N GLU A 592 -12.59 -14.42 -37.80
CA GLU A 592 -13.16 -13.38 -36.94
C GLU A 592 -12.98 -13.68 -35.43
N TRP A 593 -12.85 -14.95 -35.05
CA TRP A 593 -12.73 -15.36 -33.64
C TRP A 593 -11.35 -15.11 -33.05
N TYR A 594 -10.34 -14.77 -33.85
CA TYR A 594 -8.96 -14.57 -33.38
C TYR A 594 -8.20 -13.44 -34.09
N SER A 595 -8.83 -12.77 -35.06
CA SER A 595 -8.28 -11.64 -35.81
C SER A 595 -8.96 -10.32 -35.40
N GLY A 596 -8.55 -9.18 -35.97
CA GLY A 596 -9.15 -7.87 -35.65
C GLY A 596 -9.14 -7.55 -34.15
N GLY A 597 -10.29 -7.14 -33.61
CA GLY A 597 -10.48 -6.86 -32.20
C GLY A 597 -10.23 -8.06 -31.27
N MET A 598 -10.56 -9.27 -31.72
CA MET A 598 -10.35 -10.53 -30.99
C MET A 598 -8.87 -10.92 -30.88
N ARG A 599 -7.96 -10.24 -31.59
CA ARG A 599 -6.51 -10.48 -31.52
C ARG A 599 -5.96 -10.37 -30.10
N LYS A 600 -6.47 -9.42 -29.30
CA LYS A 600 -6.07 -9.20 -27.90
C LYS A 600 -6.70 -10.20 -26.93
N VAL A 601 -7.81 -10.84 -27.31
CA VAL A 601 -8.60 -11.74 -26.46
C VAL A 601 -8.17 -13.20 -26.65
N THR A 602 -8.21 -13.69 -27.89
CA THR A 602 -7.98 -15.11 -28.24
C THR A 602 -6.80 -15.29 -29.20
N GLY A 603 -6.48 -14.28 -30.03
CA GLY A 603 -5.45 -14.38 -31.07
C GLY A 603 -4.06 -14.77 -30.54
N SER A 604 -3.62 -14.14 -29.46
CA SER A 604 -2.34 -14.47 -28.82
C SER A 604 -2.29 -15.91 -28.31
N LYS A 605 -3.35 -16.36 -27.62
CA LYS A 605 -3.44 -17.73 -27.09
C LYS A 605 -3.50 -18.77 -28.20
N ARG A 606 -4.31 -18.53 -29.24
CA ARG A 606 -4.42 -19.43 -30.41
C ARG A 606 -3.06 -19.58 -31.11
N SER A 607 -2.37 -18.47 -31.37
CA SER A 607 -1.05 -18.48 -32.01
C SER A 607 0.00 -19.26 -31.21
N GLN A 608 -0.05 -19.17 -29.88
CA GLN A 608 0.83 -19.97 -29.02
C GLN A 608 0.53 -21.48 -29.12
N ARG A 609 -0.74 -21.87 -29.25
CA ARG A 609 -1.17 -23.28 -29.31
C ARG A 609 -0.78 -23.88 -30.65
N LYS A 610 -0.97 -23.11 -31.74
CA LYS A 610 -0.44 -23.40 -33.07
C LYS A 610 1.06 -23.65 -33.04
N LEU A 611 1.83 -22.74 -32.46
CA LEU A 611 3.29 -22.83 -32.44
C LEU A 611 3.79 -24.10 -31.73
N ILE A 612 3.14 -24.48 -30.62
CA ILE A 612 3.50 -25.71 -29.90
C ILE A 612 3.10 -26.94 -30.72
N PHE A 613 1.92 -26.92 -31.33
CA PHE A 613 1.44 -28.02 -32.18
C PHE A 613 2.32 -28.22 -33.40
N ASP A 614 2.63 -27.17 -34.17
CA ASP A 614 3.45 -27.24 -35.37
C ASP A 614 4.83 -27.82 -35.05
N GLU A 615 5.43 -27.45 -33.91
CA GLU A 615 6.72 -28.00 -33.47
C GLU A 615 6.63 -29.47 -33.04
N TYR A 616 5.52 -29.86 -32.41
CA TYR A 616 5.25 -31.24 -32.03
C TYR A 616 5.00 -32.13 -33.25
N GLU A 617 4.27 -31.62 -34.25
CA GLU A 617 4.05 -32.29 -35.53
C GLU A 617 5.34 -32.46 -36.31
N ARG A 618 6.21 -31.44 -36.33
CA ARG A 618 7.56 -31.53 -36.93
C ARG A 618 8.42 -32.63 -36.30
N LEU A 619 8.23 -32.90 -35.00
CA LEU A 619 8.88 -33.98 -34.28
C LEU A 619 8.13 -35.32 -34.40
N GLN A 620 7.31 -35.48 -35.44
CA GLN A 620 6.53 -36.68 -35.73
C GLN A 620 5.66 -37.11 -34.55
N ARG A 621 5.20 -36.16 -33.73
CA ARG A 621 4.38 -36.39 -32.54
C ARG A 621 5.04 -37.29 -31.50
N SER A 622 6.37 -37.40 -31.50
CA SER A 622 7.11 -38.13 -30.47
C SER A 622 7.26 -37.29 -29.21
N GLU A 623 6.56 -37.68 -28.13
CA GLU A 623 6.69 -37.04 -26.81
C GLU A 623 8.14 -37.12 -26.29
N ALA A 624 8.81 -38.26 -26.49
CA ALA A 624 10.18 -38.47 -26.06
C ALA A 624 11.16 -37.51 -26.75
N GLU A 625 11.05 -37.35 -28.07
CA GLU A 625 11.90 -36.42 -28.83
C GLU A 625 11.55 -34.95 -28.52
N PHE A 626 10.27 -34.64 -28.28
CA PHE A 626 9.85 -33.30 -27.88
C PHE A 626 10.42 -32.88 -26.52
N VAL A 627 10.34 -33.76 -25.53
CA VAL A 627 10.90 -33.51 -24.19
C VAL A 627 12.43 -33.46 -24.21
N LYS A 628 13.07 -34.32 -25.01
CA LYS A 628 14.52 -34.33 -25.20
C LYS A 628 15.03 -33.04 -25.82
N LEU A 629 14.35 -32.52 -26.85
CA LEU A 629 14.72 -31.27 -27.50
C LEU A 629 14.34 -30.03 -26.66
N TYR A 630 13.24 -30.11 -25.91
CA TYR A 630 12.74 -29.02 -25.06
C TYR A 630 12.57 -29.46 -23.61
N PRO A 631 13.67 -29.65 -22.85
CA PRO A 631 13.59 -30.07 -21.44
C PRO A 631 12.90 -29.02 -20.54
N VAL A 632 12.78 -27.77 -21.02
CA VAL A 632 12.02 -26.69 -20.37
C VAL A 632 10.51 -26.85 -20.47
N ALA A 633 10.02 -27.79 -21.29
CA ALA A 633 8.59 -28.07 -21.48
C ALA A 633 7.86 -28.39 -20.17
N HIS A 634 8.57 -28.98 -19.20
CA HIS A 634 8.02 -29.33 -17.88
C HIS A 634 7.95 -28.14 -16.91
N ARG A 635 8.70 -27.06 -17.14
CA ARG A 635 8.80 -25.96 -16.17
C ARG A 635 7.70 -24.92 -16.34
N ARG A 636 7.62 -24.30 -17.53
CA ARG A 636 6.66 -23.22 -17.85
C ARG A 636 6.43 -23.10 -19.36
N ILE A 637 5.17 -22.98 -19.77
CA ILE A 637 4.77 -22.78 -21.18
C ILE A 637 5.42 -21.54 -21.81
N SER A 638 5.58 -20.46 -21.05
CA SER A 638 6.26 -19.25 -21.54
C SER A 638 7.71 -19.51 -21.93
N SER A 639 8.41 -20.34 -21.14
CA SER A 639 9.80 -20.73 -21.40
C SER A 639 9.90 -21.67 -22.60
N LEU A 640 8.93 -22.60 -22.74
CA LEU A 640 8.81 -23.46 -23.92
C LEU A 640 8.61 -22.65 -25.20
N ILE A 641 7.69 -21.69 -25.20
CA ILE A 641 7.42 -20.83 -26.38
C ILE A 641 8.67 -20.04 -26.78
N LEU A 642 9.43 -19.51 -25.81
CA LEU A 642 10.69 -18.81 -26.10
C LEU A 642 11.73 -19.76 -26.70
N ALA A 643 11.87 -20.97 -26.18
CA ALA A 643 12.79 -21.98 -26.71
C ALA A 643 12.42 -22.40 -28.14
N ILE A 644 11.14 -22.62 -28.43
CA ILE A 644 10.66 -22.95 -29.79
C ILE A 644 10.94 -21.77 -30.75
N ARG A 645 10.68 -20.53 -30.33
CA ARG A 645 10.95 -19.34 -31.15
C ARG A 645 12.43 -19.15 -31.47
N GLU A 646 13.31 -19.36 -30.48
CA GLU A 646 14.75 -19.27 -30.71
C GLU A 646 15.22 -20.38 -31.65
N THR A 647 14.69 -21.60 -31.49
CA THR A 647 14.98 -22.71 -32.39
C THR A 647 14.52 -22.41 -33.82
N ASN A 648 13.33 -21.85 -33.99
CA ASN A 648 12.79 -21.48 -35.32
C ASN A 648 13.54 -20.31 -35.94
N LYS A 649 14.10 -19.40 -35.13
CA LYS A 649 15.00 -18.33 -35.59
C LYS A 649 16.33 -18.90 -36.08
N SER A 650 16.94 -19.82 -35.33
CA SER A 650 18.17 -20.52 -35.76
C SER A 650 17.99 -21.35 -37.02
N ARG A 651 16.76 -21.83 -37.28
CA ARG A 651 16.38 -22.57 -38.51
C ARG A 651 15.99 -21.68 -39.69
N GLY A 652 15.99 -20.35 -39.53
CA GLY A 652 15.60 -19.43 -40.61
C GLY A 652 14.10 -19.38 -40.92
N VAL A 653 13.24 -19.93 -40.07
CA VAL A 653 11.77 -20.00 -40.29
C VAL A 653 11.07 -18.67 -39.96
N ILE A 654 11.73 -17.76 -39.22
CA ILE A 654 11.19 -16.44 -38.87
C ILE A 654 12.17 -15.34 -39.32
N THR A 655 11.79 -14.57 -40.34
CA THR A 655 12.51 -13.34 -40.72
C THR A 655 12.32 -12.28 -39.64
N GLY A 656 13.43 -11.74 -39.11
CA GLY A 656 13.43 -10.76 -38.04
C GLY A 656 12.55 -9.54 -38.33
N ARG A 657 11.68 -9.18 -37.39
CA ARG A 657 10.85 -7.98 -37.49
C ARG A 657 11.73 -6.74 -37.34
N ARG A 658 11.83 -5.90 -38.39
CA ARG A 658 12.50 -4.58 -38.31
C ARG A 658 11.95 -3.80 -37.12
N SER A 659 12.85 -3.28 -36.30
CA SER A 659 12.55 -2.35 -35.21
C SER A 659 11.83 -1.12 -35.77
N LYS A 660 10.75 -0.68 -35.09
CA LYS A 660 9.98 0.53 -35.43
C LYS A 660 10.73 1.84 -35.10
N ARG A 661 12.03 1.78 -34.82
CA ARG A 661 12.91 2.94 -34.74
C ARG A 661 13.95 2.83 -35.85
N GLY A 662 13.56 3.26 -37.05
CA GLY A 662 14.50 3.66 -38.07
C GLY A 662 14.93 5.08 -37.75
N VAL A 663 16.21 5.26 -37.41
CA VAL A 663 16.88 6.54 -37.61
C VAL A 663 17.18 6.57 -39.10
N ASP A 664 16.55 7.51 -39.79
CA ASP A 664 16.90 7.87 -41.15
C ASP A 664 18.31 8.46 -41.10
N LEU A 665 19.31 7.68 -41.51
CA LEU A 665 20.58 8.24 -41.93
C LEU A 665 20.41 8.48 -43.43
N GLY A 666 20.09 9.73 -43.77
CA GLY A 666 20.22 10.22 -45.13
C GLY A 666 21.66 9.98 -45.58
N VAL A 667 21.81 9.07 -46.54
CA VAL A 667 22.96 9.01 -47.42
C VAL A 667 22.46 9.66 -48.71
N ASP A 668 22.71 10.96 -48.81
CA ASP A 668 22.80 11.59 -50.12
C ASP A 668 24.08 11.10 -50.81
N SER A 669 23.90 10.86 -52.10
CA SER A 669 24.84 10.43 -53.12
C SER A 669 26.20 11.11 -53.06
N ASP A 670 27.27 10.31 -53.12
CA ASP A 670 28.19 10.23 -54.27
C ASP A 670 29.01 8.92 -54.21
#